data_AF-A0A7W7D292-F1
#
_entry.id   AF-A0A7W7D292-F1
#
_cell.length_a   1.000
_cell.length_b   1.000
_cell.length_c   1.000
_cell.angle_alpha   90.00
_cell.angle_beta   90.00
_cell.angle_gamma   90.00
#
_symmetry.space_group_name_H-M   'P 1'
#
loop_
_entity.id
_entity.type
_entity.pdbx_description
1 polymer ?
#
loop_
_entity_poly.entity_id
_entity_poly.type
_entity_poly.pdbx_seq_one_letter_code
_entity_poly.pdbx_strand_id
1 'polypeptide(L)'
;MRRYRFGIIAALIALGYLAVVAVLGVFALTTAQGDLLWTIVTRDAGMDWFLGLDEEAAITVPWGLAVVLILIGALQAWALWQVLRGRARGELTHRGRRVGLLRLALYLSIGHSLITIAGVPLVYAWKIYWIWSVTSIASGCVQLALVWLFFLVLRGTVSRRLRLFSVVVGTIAVATDLGEDVADLLDLNSAAQILTLAGGYGYVWMVWWVSILIAQAKDPRWSRATVWTGVIAHVLSVLQPTGMVTFGGGGYPGIFTVYTLLGAVNVFGLVWHARSAHELTAPLPQPDTGHVPVRPPARWWPAAAVAIALPLVPAAVNVAHGRYLWIGPRGVIEQFVRVDGGSGQALAWFVMDVFVGVGGPALLTLAAVLRRTRRTLRFTTLTLIIAATVGFASALTATPVSEDFDGLYEGTQIYPESLFTEKHAGEIFLGISPAWYSAALLASALLLPFLYPTPLAQRTRRRGLLLAQAATLVALAFVPVADFARGPVTAAEDCTVRETWRGEPEGPQLTRDQRLVCSLRQSNVIKLAATTSDAMILTHARWLCGIYTRNDPREVAHLQTTQGLTRDALTYPLAEICPSAGAVVKAAAAEEDRETQEWEASAQRMCDSRPSHRPLIEPAKVIRMKEPQWTDYGVVETYEPTGDDGDPYEDGLLEKVQDNGLVAALPGHLMIRTHSDHDLCVTLETYTRRPPVETKGWDHVAEVGYESPTGEIVLRDDLIGTEFPDLSLNGRAGHYRIRVHYDWFTWKGPQQAGQRLLIMAFPGKGDKPITYRKPPKR
;
A
#
# COMPACT_ATOMS: atom_id res chain seq x y z
N MET A 1 -6.87 -20.76 -46.22
CA MET A 1 -7.83 -19.97 -45.40
C MET A 1 -9.33 -20.16 -45.72
N ARG A 2 -9.74 -20.85 -46.80
CA ARG A 2 -11.17 -21.09 -47.17
C ARG A 2 -12.00 -21.97 -46.22
N ARG A 3 -11.48 -22.37 -45.05
CA ARG A 3 -12.11 -23.32 -44.12
C ARG A 3 -13.10 -22.70 -43.13
N TYR A 4 -13.15 -21.38 -42.94
CA TYR A 4 -14.03 -20.75 -41.95
C TYR A 4 -15.00 -19.75 -42.58
N ARG A 5 -16.23 -19.65 -42.08
CA ARG A 5 -17.30 -18.85 -42.72
C ARG A 5 -17.01 -17.34 -42.71
N PHE A 6 -16.38 -16.83 -41.64
CA PHE A 6 -16.03 -15.42 -41.49
C PHE A 6 -14.50 -15.21 -41.39
N GLY A 7 -13.71 -16.20 -41.80
CA GLY A 7 -12.26 -16.21 -41.57
C GLY A 7 -11.52 -15.03 -42.23
N ILE A 8 -12.00 -14.53 -43.38
CA ILE A 8 -11.39 -13.38 -44.07
C ILE A 8 -11.68 -12.09 -43.32
N ILE A 9 -12.95 -11.82 -42.99
CA ILE A 9 -13.35 -10.61 -42.24
C ILE A 9 -12.63 -10.57 -40.89
N ALA A 10 -12.63 -11.69 -40.17
CA ALA A 10 -11.91 -11.82 -38.91
C ALA A 10 -10.40 -11.57 -39.05
N ALA A 11 -9.78 -12.03 -40.14
CA ALA A 11 -8.36 -11.80 -40.39
C ALA A 11 -8.08 -10.33 -40.69
N LEU A 12 -8.92 -9.65 -41.47
CA LEU A 12 -8.77 -8.22 -41.75
C LEU A 12 -8.88 -7.39 -40.48
N ILE A 13 -9.86 -7.67 -39.62
CA ILE A 13 -10.03 -6.95 -38.33
C ILE A 13 -8.82 -7.20 -37.42
N ALA A 14 -8.38 -8.46 -37.27
CA ALA A 14 -7.23 -8.81 -36.44
C ALA A 14 -5.92 -8.18 -36.96
N LEU A 15 -5.71 -8.18 -38.28
CA LEU A 15 -4.55 -7.54 -38.90
C LEU A 15 -4.59 -6.02 -38.76
N GLY A 16 -5.77 -5.41 -38.87
CA GLY A 16 -5.96 -3.97 -38.62
C GLY A 16 -5.60 -3.59 -37.19
N TYR A 17 -6.10 -4.34 -36.20
CA TYR A 17 -5.73 -4.14 -34.79
C TYR A 17 -4.22 -4.32 -34.56
N LEU A 18 -3.62 -5.39 -35.13
CA LEU A 18 -2.18 -5.63 -35.02
C LEU A 18 -1.35 -4.51 -35.65
N ALA A 19 -1.78 -3.97 -36.80
CA ALA A 19 -1.11 -2.85 -37.46
C ALA A 19 -1.16 -1.59 -36.59
N VAL A 20 -2.31 -1.29 -35.96
CA VAL A 20 -2.44 -0.17 -35.01
C VAL A 20 -1.48 -0.34 -33.83
N VAL A 21 -1.47 -1.52 -33.19
CA VAL A 21 -0.53 -1.83 -32.09
C VAL A 21 0.92 -1.69 -32.54
N ALA A 22 1.28 -2.16 -33.73
CA ALA A 22 2.64 -2.06 -34.25
C ALA A 22 3.07 -0.62 -34.51
N VAL A 23 2.20 0.21 -35.09
CA VAL A 23 2.48 1.64 -35.33
C VAL A 23 2.66 2.38 -34.00
N LEU A 24 1.75 2.17 -33.04
CA LEU A 24 1.86 2.78 -31.71
C LEU A 24 3.06 2.26 -30.93
N GLY A 25 3.41 0.99 -31.11
CA GLY A 25 4.62 0.38 -30.55
C GLY A 25 5.90 1.04 -31.07
N VAL A 26 5.99 1.26 -32.38
CA VAL A 26 7.12 1.98 -32.99
C VAL A 26 7.16 3.42 -32.49
N PHE A 27 6.01 4.09 -32.43
CA PHE A 27 5.92 5.45 -31.89
C PHE A 27 6.44 5.52 -30.45
N ALA A 28 5.92 4.67 -29.56
CA ALA A 28 6.33 4.61 -28.16
C ALA A 28 7.83 4.33 -27.97
N LEU A 29 8.40 3.44 -28.81
CA LEU A 29 9.84 3.16 -28.80
C LEU A 29 10.70 4.33 -29.28
N THR A 30 10.15 5.22 -30.11
CA THR A 30 10.88 6.38 -30.67
C THR A 30 10.73 7.67 -29.88
N THR A 31 9.57 7.90 -29.24
CA THR A 31 9.25 9.17 -28.57
C THR A 31 9.23 9.06 -27.04
N ALA A 32 9.36 7.85 -26.48
CA ALA A 32 9.13 7.52 -25.08
C ALA A 32 7.70 7.83 -24.55
N GLN A 33 6.79 8.28 -25.42
CA GLN A 33 5.37 8.51 -25.13
C GLN A 33 4.58 7.25 -25.49
N GLY A 34 4.07 6.53 -24.48
CA GLY A 34 3.46 5.21 -24.67
C GLY A 34 1.99 5.12 -24.30
N ASP A 35 1.35 6.24 -23.98
CA ASP A 35 0.01 6.36 -23.40
C ASP A 35 -1.02 5.65 -24.26
N LEU A 36 -1.07 5.99 -25.56
CA LEU A 36 -2.02 5.39 -26.49
C LEU A 36 -1.78 3.88 -26.68
N LEU A 37 -0.53 3.44 -26.67
CA LEU A 37 -0.22 2.00 -26.76
C LEU A 37 -0.69 1.28 -25.50
N TRP A 38 -0.41 1.86 -24.33
CA TRP A 38 -0.89 1.38 -23.05
C TRP A 38 -2.41 1.26 -23.07
N THR A 39 -3.14 2.37 -23.26
CA THR A 39 -4.60 2.42 -23.26
C THR A 39 -5.24 1.42 -24.22
N ILE A 40 -4.73 1.28 -25.45
CA ILE A 40 -5.32 0.34 -26.43
C ILE A 40 -5.06 -1.12 -26.06
N VAL A 41 -3.90 -1.44 -25.50
CA VAL A 41 -3.54 -2.82 -25.16
C VAL A 41 -4.15 -3.23 -23.82
N THR A 42 -4.04 -2.38 -22.81
CA THR A 42 -4.54 -2.66 -21.46
C THR A 42 -6.04 -2.48 -21.34
N ARG A 43 -6.64 -1.63 -22.20
CA ARG A 43 -8.03 -1.17 -22.13
C ARG A 43 -8.32 -0.42 -20.83
N ASP A 44 -7.25 -0.02 -20.16
CA ASP A 44 -7.29 0.82 -19.00
C ASP A 44 -7.28 2.26 -19.51
N ALA A 45 -8.39 2.98 -19.30
CA ALA A 45 -8.53 4.37 -19.74
C ALA A 45 -7.66 5.34 -18.93
N GLY A 46 -6.82 4.82 -18.03
CA GLY A 46 -5.93 5.58 -17.17
C GLY A 46 -6.49 5.66 -15.76
N MET A 47 -5.59 5.67 -14.80
CA MET A 47 -5.85 6.03 -13.41
C MET A 47 -6.25 7.52 -13.24
N ASP A 48 -6.57 8.22 -14.33
CA ASP A 48 -6.88 9.66 -14.35
C ASP A 48 -8.02 10.03 -13.38
N TRP A 49 -9.03 9.17 -13.28
CA TRP A 49 -10.14 9.38 -12.33
C TRP A 49 -9.73 9.19 -10.85
N PHE A 50 -8.61 8.53 -10.61
CA PHE A 50 -8.21 8.05 -9.29
C PHE A 50 -7.03 8.81 -8.70
N LEU A 51 -6.07 9.21 -9.55
CA LEU A 51 -4.90 9.97 -9.13
C LEU A 51 -5.13 11.49 -9.17
N GLY A 52 -6.22 11.97 -9.78
CA GLY A 52 -6.51 13.40 -9.90
C GLY A 52 -5.36 14.19 -10.53
N LEU A 53 -4.48 13.50 -11.27
CA LEU A 53 -3.33 14.11 -11.89
C LEU A 53 -3.85 14.94 -13.06
N ASP A 54 -3.47 16.23 -13.07
CA ASP A 54 -3.75 17.15 -14.15
C ASP A 54 -3.46 16.51 -15.53
N GLU A 55 -4.28 16.83 -16.53
CA GLU A 55 -4.29 16.29 -17.91
C GLU A 55 -2.93 16.33 -18.66
N GLU A 56 -1.85 16.86 -18.05
CA GLU A 56 -0.56 17.10 -18.69
C GLU A 56 0.53 16.04 -18.40
N ALA A 57 0.32 15.11 -17.46
CA ALA A 57 1.33 14.11 -17.12
C ALA A 57 1.35 12.92 -18.11
N ALA A 58 1.94 13.12 -19.29
CA ALA A 58 2.13 12.06 -20.28
C ALA A 58 2.86 10.83 -19.69
N ILE A 59 2.29 9.65 -19.90
CA ILE A 59 2.78 8.38 -19.39
C ILE A 59 4.06 7.94 -20.14
N THR A 60 5.21 8.03 -19.47
CA THR A 60 6.45 7.48 -20.05
C THR A 60 6.48 5.96 -19.92
N VAL A 61 6.47 5.24 -21.05
CA VAL A 61 6.53 3.77 -21.09
C VAL A 61 7.97 3.34 -21.38
N PRO A 62 8.65 2.63 -20.46
CA PRO A 62 9.99 2.11 -20.71
C PRO A 62 10.01 1.18 -21.93
N TRP A 63 11.10 1.18 -22.69
CA TRP A 63 11.23 0.36 -23.91
C TRP A 63 10.91 -1.13 -23.69
N GLY A 64 11.30 -1.69 -22.54
CA GLY A 64 11.01 -3.08 -22.18
C GLY A 64 9.51 -3.34 -22.03
N LEU A 65 8.79 -2.40 -21.42
CA LEU A 65 7.34 -2.47 -21.27
C LEU A 65 6.63 -2.30 -22.63
N ALA A 66 7.12 -1.41 -23.49
CA ALA A 66 6.59 -1.25 -24.86
C ALA A 66 6.67 -2.56 -25.66
N VAL A 67 7.78 -3.30 -25.58
CA VAL A 67 7.92 -4.62 -26.21
C VAL A 67 6.89 -5.62 -25.64
N VAL A 68 6.70 -5.65 -24.32
CA VAL A 68 5.70 -6.50 -23.68
C VAL A 68 4.29 -6.15 -24.17
N LEU A 69 3.93 -4.87 -24.25
CA LEU A 69 2.63 -4.41 -24.76
C LEU A 69 2.39 -4.83 -26.21
N ILE A 70 3.41 -4.74 -27.08
CA ILE A 70 3.32 -5.21 -28.48
C ILE A 70 3.02 -6.72 -28.52
N LEU A 71 3.70 -7.51 -27.70
CA LEU A 71 3.46 -8.96 -27.62
C LEU A 71 2.05 -9.28 -27.13
N ILE A 72 1.56 -8.55 -26.13
CA ILE A 72 0.19 -8.69 -25.64
C ILE A 72 -0.80 -8.28 -26.74
N GLY A 73 -0.60 -7.15 -27.41
CA GLY A 73 -1.46 -6.73 -28.52
C GLY A 73 -1.47 -7.75 -29.67
N ALA A 74 -0.35 -8.41 -29.96
CA ALA A 74 -0.32 -9.53 -30.91
C ALA A 74 -1.14 -10.74 -30.45
N LEU A 75 -1.08 -11.07 -29.16
CA LEU A 75 -1.93 -12.09 -28.55
C LEU A 75 -3.42 -11.71 -28.62
N GLN A 76 -3.76 -10.45 -28.37
CA GLN A 76 -5.13 -9.94 -28.48
C GLN A 76 -5.64 -9.97 -29.92
N ALA A 77 -4.81 -9.61 -30.91
CA ALA A 77 -5.13 -9.74 -32.34
C ALA A 77 -5.44 -11.19 -32.70
N TRP A 78 -4.62 -12.14 -32.23
CA TRP A 78 -4.88 -13.57 -32.41
C TRP A 78 -6.20 -13.99 -31.76
N ALA A 79 -6.47 -13.53 -30.54
CA ALA A 79 -7.72 -13.83 -29.84
C ALA A 79 -8.94 -13.29 -30.60
N LEU A 80 -8.87 -12.06 -31.09
CA LEU A 80 -9.92 -11.43 -31.90
C LEU A 80 -10.21 -12.25 -33.17
N TRP A 81 -9.16 -12.74 -33.85
CA TRP A 81 -9.31 -13.67 -34.96
C TRP A 81 -10.01 -14.98 -34.55
N GLN A 82 -9.62 -15.58 -33.42
CA GLN A 82 -10.24 -16.84 -32.93
C GLN A 82 -11.72 -16.67 -32.61
N VAL A 83 -12.10 -15.51 -32.08
CA VAL A 83 -13.47 -15.14 -31.72
C VAL A 83 -14.29 -14.90 -32.99
N LEU A 84 -13.80 -14.09 -33.93
CA LEU A 84 -14.56 -13.63 -35.10
C LEU A 84 -14.58 -14.60 -36.28
N ARG A 85 -13.60 -15.52 -36.42
CA ARG A 85 -13.49 -16.39 -37.62
C ARG A 85 -14.74 -17.25 -37.89
N GLY A 86 -15.56 -17.47 -36.86
CA GLY A 86 -16.76 -18.28 -36.95
C GLY A 86 -16.45 -19.78 -37.11
N ARG A 87 -17.49 -20.54 -37.46
CA ARG A 87 -17.38 -22.01 -37.64
C ARG A 87 -16.50 -22.41 -38.82
N ALA A 88 -15.96 -23.63 -38.74
CA ALA A 88 -15.46 -24.32 -39.91
C ALA A 88 -16.60 -24.64 -40.89
N ARG A 89 -16.35 -24.50 -42.21
CA ARG A 89 -17.24 -24.94 -43.28
C ARG A 89 -17.26 -26.48 -43.30
N GLY A 90 -18.44 -27.06 -43.18
CA GLY A 90 -18.71 -28.51 -43.21
C GLY A 90 -20.21 -28.77 -43.06
N GLU A 91 -20.65 -30.00 -43.36
CA GLU A 91 -22.04 -30.44 -43.21
C GLU A 91 -22.52 -30.25 -41.76
N LEU A 92 -23.65 -29.57 -41.62
CA LEU A 92 -24.29 -29.37 -40.32
C LEU A 92 -24.94 -30.70 -39.93
N THR A 93 -24.37 -31.40 -38.96
CA THR A 93 -25.12 -32.48 -38.31
C THR A 93 -26.37 -31.87 -37.66
N HIS A 94 -27.55 -32.35 -38.02
CA HIS A 94 -28.80 -31.93 -37.41
C HIS A 94 -28.75 -32.27 -35.92
N ARG A 95 -28.54 -31.26 -35.05
CA ARG A 95 -28.42 -31.45 -33.61
C ARG A 95 -29.44 -30.59 -32.87
N GLY A 96 -30.02 -31.19 -31.83
CA GLY A 96 -31.23 -30.71 -31.17
C GLY A 96 -31.14 -29.31 -30.57
N ARG A 97 -32.33 -28.71 -30.39
CA ARG A 97 -32.60 -27.34 -29.92
C ARG A 97 -31.69 -26.84 -28.79
N ARG A 98 -31.36 -27.71 -27.82
CA ARG A 98 -30.53 -27.38 -26.65
C ARG A 98 -29.10 -26.97 -27.01
N VAL A 99 -28.48 -27.63 -27.99
CA VAL A 99 -27.12 -27.30 -28.45
C VAL A 99 -27.11 -25.96 -29.18
N GLY A 100 -28.17 -25.67 -29.96
CA GLY A 100 -28.36 -24.37 -30.60
C GLY A 100 -28.50 -23.24 -29.60
N LEU A 101 -29.30 -23.44 -28.54
CA LEU A 101 -29.46 -22.45 -27.46
C LEU A 101 -28.16 -22.21 -26.70
N LEU A 102 -27.41 -23.26 -26.33
CA LEU A 102 -26.11 -23.09 -25.64
C LEU A 102 -25.14 -22.27 -26.49
N ARG A 103 -25.12 -22.54 -27.80
CA ARG A 103 -24.29 -21.81 -28.73
C ARG A 103 -24.70 -20.34 -28.85
N LEU A 104 -25.99 -20.05 -28.90
CA LEU A 104 -26.50 -18.68 -28.90
C LEU A 104 -26.09 -17.94 -27.63
N ALA A 105 -26.26 -18.56 -26.46
CA ALA A 105 -25.86 -17.97 -25.18
C ALA A 105 -24.36 -17.67 -25.11
N LEU A 106 -23.50 -18.56 -25.63
CA LEU A 106 -22.06 -18.31 -25.71
C LEU A 106 -21.72 -17.12 -26.62
N TYR A 107 -22.40 -16.96 -27.76
CA TYR A 107 -22.21 -15.79 -28.62
C TYR A 107 -22.76 -14.50 -28.02
N LEU A 108 -23.87 -14.56 -27.29
CA LEU A 108 -24.39 -13.40 -26.55
C LEU A 108 -23.41 -12.96 -25.47
N SER A 109 -22.82 -13.90 -24.74
CA SER A 109 -21.77 -13.60 -23.75
C SER A 109 -20.55 -12.94 -24.41
N ILE A 110 -20.06 -13.49 -25.54
CA ILE A 110 -18.96 -12.88 -26.31
C ILE A 110 -19.32 -11.47 -26.79
N GLY A 111 -20.52 -11.30 -27.34
CA GLY A 111 -21.01 -10.02 -27.85
C GLY A 111 -21.09 -8.99 -26.75
N HIS A 112 -21.66 -9.35 -25.60
CA HIS A 112 -21.69 -8.50 -24.42
C HIS A 112 -20.28 -8.10 -23.98
N SER A 113 -19.34 -9.03 -23.82
CA SER A 113 -17.96 -8.68 -23.44
C SER A 113 -17.28 -7.75 -24.44
N LEU A 114 -17.49 -7.93 -25.75
CA LEU A 114 -16.94 -7.03 -26.77
C LEU A 114 -17.59 -5.64 -26.73
N ILE A 115 -18.90 -5.58 -26.50
CA ILE A 115 -19.64 -4.31 -26.33
C ILE A 115 -19.15 -3.60 -25.08
N THR A 116 -18.95 -4.32 -23.96
CA THR A 116 -18.38 -3.76 -22.75
C THR A 116 -17.00 -3.18 -23.06
N ILE A 117 -16.09 -3.97 -23.64
CA ILE A 117 -14.73 -3.50 -23.98
C ILE A 117 -14.75 -2.25 -24.87
N ALA A 118 -15.59 -2.21 -25.91
CA ALA A 118 -15.65 -1.08 -26.83
C ALA A 118 -16.46 0.11 -26.29
N GLY A 119 -17.40 -0.15 -25.37
CA GLY A 119 -18.36 0.81 -24.85
C GLY A 119 -17.86 1.55 -23.62
N VAL A 120 -16.92 1.01 -22.84
CA VAL A 120 -16.35 1.66 -21.63
C VAL A 120 -16.05 3.14 -21.89
N PRO A 121 -15.26 3.53 -22.90
CA PRO A 121 -14.87 4.93 -23.06
C PRO A 121 -16.07 5.84 -23.36
N LEU A 122 -17.05 5.34 -24.12
CA LEU A 122 -18.26 6.08 -24.48
C LEU A 122 -19.18 6.28 -23.26
N VAL A 123 -19.35 5.23 -22.44
CA VAL A 123 -20.18 5.29 -21.23
C VAL A 123 -19.60 6.28 -20.22
N TYR A 124 -18.28 6.27 -20.03
CA TYR A 124 -17.59 7.23 -19.17
C TYR A 124 -17.71 8.66 -19.72
N ALA A 125 -17.42 8.87 -21.01
CA ALA A 125 -17.50 10.19 -21.64
C ALA A 125 -18.90 10.81 -21.51
N TRP A 126 -19.96 9.99 -21.53
CA TRP A 126 -21.35 10.44 -21.42
C TRP A 126 -21.92 10.37 -19.99
N LYS A 127 -21.13 9.93 -19.01
CA LYS A 127 -21.53 9.78 -17.59
C LYS A 127 -22.82 8.96 -17.40
N ILE A 128 -23.05 7.95 -18.24
CA ILE A 128 -24.27 7.12 -18.22
C ILE A 128 -24.04 5.88 -17.35
N TYR A 129 -23.76 6.07 -16.06
CA TYR A 129 -23.31 4.96 -15.20
C TYR A 129 -24.38 3.86 -14.99
N TRP A 130 -25.67 4.20 -15.05
CA TRP A 130 -26.75 3.22 -14.88
C TRP A 130 -26.75 2.10 -15.94
N ILE A 131 -26.12 2.34 -17.10
CA ILE A 131 -26.00 1.32 -18.15
C ILE A 131 -25.14 0.13 -17.68
N TRP A 132 -24.22 0.34 -16.73
CA TRP A 132 -23.40 -0.71 -16.14
C TRP A 132 -24.27 -1.73 -15.40
N SER A 133 -25.15 -1.28 -14.50
CA SER A 133 -26.04 -2.17 -13.76
C SER A 133 -26.98 -2.93 -14.70
N VAL A 134 -27.56 -2.26 -15.70
CA VAL A 134 -28.47 -2.92 -16.67
C VAL A 134 -27.74 -3.96 -17.51
N THR A 135 -26.53 -3.64 -17.99
CA THR A 135 -25.74 -4.59 -18.77
C THR A 135 -25.20 -5.73 -17.93
N SER A 136 -24.88 -5.51 -16.66
CA SER A 136 -24.49 -6.55 -15.71
C SER A 136 -25.64 -7.52 -15.42
N ILE A 137 -26.84 -7.01 -15.14
CA ILE A 137 -28.05 -7.84 -14.97
C ILE A 137 -28.32 -8.68 -16.23
N ALA A 138 -28.22 -8.08 -17.42
CA ALA A 138 -28.38 -8.82 -18.68
C ALA A 138 -27.31 -9.90 -18.85
N SER A 139 -26.05 -9.61 -18.48
CA SER A 139 -24.95 -10.57 -18.44
C SER A 139 -25.24 -11.73 -17.51
N GLY A 140 -25.66 -11.46 -16.28
CA GLY A 140 -26.03 -12.48 -15.29
C GLY A 140 -27.16 -13.38 -15.80
N CYS A 141 -28.18 -12.84 -16.47
CA CYS A 141 -29.20 -13.66 -17.12
C CYS A 141 -28.61 -14.61 -18.20
N VAL A 142 -27.67 -14.13 -19.01
CA VAL A 142 -26.97 -14.96 -20.02
C VAL A 142 -26.09 -16.01 -19.35
N GLN A 143 -25.38 -15.67 -18.27
CA GLN A 143 -24.58 -16.61 -17.50
C GLN A 143 -25.43 -17.70 -16.85
N LEU A 144 -26.58 -17.35 -16.28
CA LEU A 144 -27.53 -18.33 -15.73
C LEU A 144 -28.02 -19.29 -16.83
N ALA A 145 -28.33 -18.76 -18.01
CA ALA A 145 -28.68 -19.57 -19.17
C ALA A 145 -27.54 -20.50 -19.57
N LEU A 146 -26.27 -20.05 -19.55
CA LEU A 146 -25.11 -20.89 -19.81
C LEU A 146 -24.98 -22.03 -18.81
N VAL A 147 -25.10 -21.76 -17.50
CA VAL A 147 -25.05 -22.77 -16.43
C VAL A 147 -26.07 -23.89 -16.70
N TRP A 148 -27.33 -23.51 -16.95
CA TRP A 148 -28.42 -24.45 -17.21
C TRP A 148 -28.25 -25.20 -18.54
N LEU A 149 -27.84 -24.52 -19.59
CA LEU A 149 -27.68 -25.12 -20.91
C LEU A 149 -26.49 -26.10 -20.93
N PHE A 150 -25.39 -25.82 -20.23
CA PHE A 150 -24.31 -26.79 -20.02
C PHE A 150 -24.81 -28.02 -19.27
N PHE A 151 -25.57 -27.84 -18.18
CA PHE A 151 -26.16 -28.96 -17.44
C PHE A 151 -27.03 -29.88 -18.31
N LEU A 152 -27.80 -29.28 -19.23
CA LEU A 152 -28.67 -30.00 -20.16
C LEU A 152 -27.90 -30.69 -21.30
N VAL A 153 -26.90 -30.02 -21.86
CA VAL A 153 -26.11 -30.52 -23.00
C VAL A 153 -25.19 -31.67 -22.59
N LEU A 154 -24.66 -31.64 -21.36
CA LEU A 154 -23.75 -32.65 -20.80
C LEU A 154 -24.46 -33.90 -20.25
N ARG A 155 -25.80 -33.99 -20.37
CA ARG A 155 -26.61 -35.03 -19.73
C ARG A 155 -26.23 -36.47 -20.09
N GLY A 156 -25.73 -36.70 -21.29
CA GLY A 156 -25.36 -38.03 -21.78
C GLY A 156 -23.89 -38.39 -21.63
N THR A 157 -23.01 -37.45 -21.30
CA THR A 157 -21.55 -37.65 -21.34
C THR A 157 -20.90 -37.59 -19.97
N VAL A 158 -21.52 -36.88 -19.02
CA VAL A 158 -20.94 -36.61 -17.70
C VAL A 158 -21.78 -37.23 -16.58
N SER A 159 -21.12 -37.67 -15.50
CA SER A 159 -21.82 -38.25 -14.35
C SER A 159 -22.85 -37.30 -13.74
N ARG A 160 -23.96 -37.86 -13.26
CA ARG A 160 -25.05 -37.10 -12.61
C ARG A 160 -24.54 -36.21 -11.47
N ARG A 161 -23.58 -36.71 -10.68
CA ARG A 161 -22.99 -35.98 -9.54
C ARG A 161 -22.26 -34.71 -9.99
N LEU A 162 -21.35 -34.82 -10.97
CA LEU A 162 -20.61 -33.65 -11.46
C LEU A 162 -21.54 -32.62 -12.10
N ARG A 163 -22.58 -33.07 -12.81
CA ARG A 163 -23.60 -32.20 -13.40
C ARG A 163 -24.42 -31.45 -12.36
N LEU A 164 -24.93 -32.16 -11.34
CA LEU A 164 -25.69 -31.54 -10.25
C LEU A 164 -24.81 -30.56 -9.47
N PHE A 165 -23.57 -30.93 -9.19
CA PHE A 165 -22.59 -30.03 -8.59
C PHE A 165 -22.39 -28.77 -9.44
N SER A 166 -22.15 -28.92 -10.76
CA SER A 166 -21.95 -27.79 -11.67
C SER A 166 -23.19 -26.88 -11.70
N VAL A 167 -24.42 -27.41 -11.81
CA VAL A 167 -25.60 -26.53 -11.88
C VAL A 167 -25.86 -25.81 -10.56
N VAL A 168 -25.67 -26.47 -9.42
CA VAL A 168 -25.88 -25.85 -8.10
C VAL A 168 -24.86 -24.75 -7.87
N VAL A 169 -23.57 -25.04 -8.01
CA VAL A 169 -22.49 -24.06 -7.81
C VAL A 169 -22.65 -22.89 -8.78
N GLY A 170 -22.89 -23.16 -10.07
CA GLY A 170 -23.08 -22.10 -11.05
C GLY A 170 -24.32 -21.25 -10.80
N THR A 171 -25.42 -21.84 -10.32
CA THR A 171 -26.65 -21.08 -10.00
C THR A 171 -26.44 -20.20 -8.77
N ILE A 172 -25.75 -20.71 -7.74
CA ILE A 172 -25.41 -19.90 -6.55
C ILE A 172 -24.57 -18.70 -6.98
N ALA A 173 -23.49 -18.93 -7.74
CA ALA A 173 -22.60 -17.86 -8.20
C ALA A 173 -23.35 -16.77 -8.98
N VAL A 174 -24.21 -17.15 -9.91
CA VAL A 174 -24.95 -16.17 -10.73
C VAL A 174 -26.07 -15.50 -9.94
N ALA A 175 -26.73 -16.21 -9.02
CA ALA A 175 -27.78 -15.63 -8.19
C ALA A 175 -27.22 -14.62 -7.18
N THR A 176 -26.03 -14.86 -6.65
CA THR A 176 -25.35 -13.93 -5.76
C THR A 176 -24.87 -12.69 -6.51
N ASP A 177 -24.27 -12.86 -7.69
CA ASP A 177 -23.80 -11.78 -8.57
C ASP A 177 -24.96 -10.88 -9.04
N LEU A 178 -26.04 -11.49 -9.56
CA LEU A 178 -27.27 -10.74 -9.91
C LEU A 178 -27.91 -10.07 -8.70
N GLY A 179 -27.84 -10.70 -7.53
CA GLY A 179 -28.39 -10.17 -6.31
C GLY A 179 -27.63 -8.93 -5.83
N GLU A 180 -26.30 -8.97 -5.93
CA GLU A 180 -25.41 -7.84 -5.65
C GLU A 180 -25.72 -6.67 -6.59
N ASP A 181 -25.74 -6.88 -7.90
CA ASP A 181 -26.08 -5.83 -8.89
C ASP A 181 -27.46 -5.20 -8.65
N VAL A 182 -28.45 -6.02 -8.25
CA VAL A 182 -29.80 -5.54 -7.94
C VAL A 182 -29.84 -4.80 -6.60
N ALA A 183 -29.10 -5.27 -5.60
CA ALA A 183 -28.99 -4.61 -4.31
C ALA A 183 -28.31 -3.23 -4.48
N ASP A 184 -27.24 -3.15 -5.26
CA ASP A 184 -26.55 -1.90 -5.58
C ASP A 184 -27.44 -0.93 -6.35
N LEU A 185 -28.19 -1.42 -7.34
CA LEU A 185 -29.16 -0.60 -8.09
C LEU A 185 -30.27 -0.04 -7.18
N LEU A 186 -30.59 -0.73 -6.09
CA LEU A 186 -31.59 -0.33 -5.10
C LEU A 186 -30.97 0.35 -3.86
N ASP A 187 -29.65 0.61 -3.85
CA ASP A 187 -28.89 1.19 -2.75
C ASP A 187 -29.03 0.40 -1.42
N LEU A 188 -29.06 -0.93 -1.51
CA LEU A 188 -29.18 -1.88 -0.39
C LEU A 188 -27.80 -2.44 -0.01
N ASN A 189 -26.89 -1.57 0.45
CA ASN A 189 -25.48 -1.89 0.69
C ASN A 189 -25.25 -3.13 1.58
N SER A 190 -26.05 -3.33 2.64
CA SER A 190 -25.93 -4.52 3.50
C SER A 190 -26.33 -5.82 2.79
N ALA A 191 -27.33 -5.77 1.91
CA ALA A 191 -27.76 -6.93 1.14
C ALA A 191 -26.70 -7.29 0.09
N ALA A 192 -26.12 -6.28 -0.58
CA ALA A 192 -25.01 -6.46 -1.50
C ALA A 192 -23.84 -7.18 -0.82
N GLN A 193 -23.37 -6.71 0.34
CA GLN A 193 -22.29 -7.36 1.10
C GLN A 193 -22.59 -8.82 1.48
N ILE A 194 -23.81 -9.12 1.93
CA ILE A 194 -24.23 -10.50 2.24
C ILE A 194 -24.19 -11.37 0.98
N LEU A 195 -24.60 -10.83 -0.17
CA LEU A 195 -24.63 -11.55 -1.44
C LEU A 195 -23.23 -11.78 -1.98
N THR A 196 -22.34 -10.79 -1.90
CA THR A 196 -20.91 -10.93 -2.25
C THR A 196 -20.26 -12.03 -1.39
N LEU A 197 -20.53 -12.03 -0.09
CA LEU A 197 -20.04 -13.06 0.84
C LEU A 197 -20.61 -14.45 0.51
N ALA A 198 -21.91 -14.55 0.22
CA ALA A 198 -22.58 -15.79 -0.15
C ALA A 198 -22.11 -16.34 -1.51
N GLY A 199 -21.77 -15.46 -2.46
CA GLY A 199 -21.13 -15.79 -3.73
C GLY A 199 -19.66 -16.18 -3.58
N GLY A 200 -19.13 -16.08 -2.35
CA GLY A 200 -17.75 -16.34 -2.01
C GLY A 200 -16.81 -15.50 -2.85
N TYR A 201 -17.10 -14.20 -3.04
CA TYR A 201 -16.24 -13.27 -3.79
C TYR A 201 -15.81 -13.80 -5.17
N GLY A 202 -16.73 -14.47 -5.88
CA GLY A 202 -16.46 -15.06 -7.20
C GLY A 202 -15.78 -16.43 -7.19
N TYR A 203 -15.36 -16.98 -6.04
CA TYR A 203 -14.79 -18.33 -5.98
C TYR A 203 -15.80 -19.41 -6.35
N VAL A 204 -17.08 -19.19 -6.06
CA VAL A 204 -18.14 -20.12 -6.46
C VAL A 204 -18.19 -20.19 -8.00
N TRP A 205 -18.04 -19.07 -8.70
CA TRP A 205 -17.94 -19.05 -10.16
C TRP A 205 -16.68 -19.77 -10.67
N MET A 206 -15.55 -19.57 -10.01
CA MET A 206 -14.30 -20.29 -10.31
C MET A 206 -14.46 -21.81 -10.19
N VAL A 207 -15.09 -22.29 -9.11
CA VAL A 207 -15.39 -23.71 -8.90
C VAL A 207 -16.33 -24.24 -9.98
N TRP A 208 -17.33 -23.44 -10.37
CA TRP A 208 -18.20 -23.77 -11.50
C TRP A 208 -17.37 -23.94 -12.79
N TRP A 209 -16.50 -22.99 -13.10
CA TRP A 209 -15.69 -23.02 -14.32
C TRP A 209 -14.80 -24.27 -14.37
N VAL A 210 -14.11 -24.61 -13.28
CA VAL A 210 -13.31 -25.84 -13.16
C VAL A 210 -14.17 -27.08 -13.40
N SER A 211 -15.38 -27.13 -12.83
CA SER A 211 -16.30 -28.24 -13.01
C SER A 211 -16.73 -28.41 -14.48
N ILE A 212 -16.95 -27.31 -15.20
CA ILE A 212 -17.26 -27.31 -16.64
C ILE A 212 -16.04 -27.72 -17.47
N LEU A 213 -14.83 -27.28 -17.13
CA LEU A 213 -13.61 -27.72 -17.84
C LEU A 213 -13.38 -29.23 -17.68
N ILE A 214 -13.63 -29.79 -16.48
CA ILE A 214 -13.59 -31.23 -16.24
C ILE A 214 -14.67 -31.96 -17.05
N ALA A 215 -15.86 -31.38 -17.17
CA ALA A 215 -16.95 -31.92 -17.97
C ALA A 215 -16.62 -31.90 -19.47
N GLN A 216 -16.12 -30.77 -20.00
CA GLN A 216 -15.67 -30.61 -21.38
C GLN A 216 -14.52 -31.55 -21.71
N ALA A 217 -13.57 -31.78 -20.78
CA ALA A 217 -12.47 -32.72 -20.97
C ALA A 217 -12.93 -34.18 -21.13
N LYS A 218 -14.12 -34.53 -20.63
CA LYS A 218 -14.73 -35.87 -20.76
C LYS A 218 -15.64 -36.00 -21.97
N ASP A 219 -16.14 -34.88 -22.50
CA ASP A 219 -17.06 -34.87 -23.62
C ASP A 219 -16.26 -34.67 -24.93
N PRO A 220 -16.35 -35.63 -25.86
CA PRO A 220 -15.51 -35.63 -27.06
C PRO A 220 -15.88 -34.52 -28.07
N ARG A 221 -16.93 -33.73 -27.81
CA ARG A 221 -17.27 -32.55 -28.63
C ARG A 221 -16.23 -31.45 -28.53
N TRP A 222 -15.60 -31.28 -27.38
CA TRP A 222 -14.61 -30.23 -27.15
C TRP A 222 -13.20 -30.77 -27.34
N SER A 223 -12.40 -30.03 -28.11
CA SER A 223 -10.99 -30.37 -28.31
C SER A 223 -10.19 -30.13 -27.03
N ARG A 224 -9.09 -30.87 -26.88
CA ARG A 224 -8.12 -30.61 -25.80
C ARG A 224 -7.61 -29.17 -25.81
N ALA A 225 -7.48 -28.57 -27.00
CA ALA A 225 -7.03 -27.19 -27.13
C ALA A 225 -8.03 -26.20 -26.52
N THR A 226 -9.34 -26.41 -26.71
CA THR A 226 -10.38 -25.58 -26.08
C THR A 226 -10.35 -25.72 -24.58
N VAL A 227 -10.27 -26.95 -24.05
CA VAL A 227 -10.17 -27.17 -22.61
C VAL A 227 -8.93 -26.50 -22.03
N TRP A 228 -7.75 -26.64 -22.67
CA TRP A 228 -6.53 -25.96 -22.24
C TRP A 228 -6.62 -24.44 -22.32
N THR A 229 -7.30 -23.90 -23.33
CA THR A 229 -7.55 -22.45 -23.43
C THR A 229 -8.36 -21.98 -22.22
N GLY A 230 -9.40 -22.74 -21.83
CA GLY A 230 -10.19 -22.43 -20.64
C GLY A 230 -9.41 -22.61 -19.33
N VAL A 231 -8.52 -23.59 -19.23
CA VAL A 231 -7.61 -23.73 -18.08
C VAL A 231 -6.67 -22.53 -17.96
N ILE A 232 -6.09 -22.08 -19.07
CA ILE A 232 -5.22 -20.88 -19.08
C ILE A 232 -6.02 -19.65 -18.66
N ALA A 233 -7.23 -19.46 -19.20
CA ALA A 233 -8.12 -18.37 -18.80
C ALA A 233 -8.37 -18.38 -17.29
N HIS A 234 -8.72 -19.55 -16.74
CA HIS A 234 -8.98 -19.71 -15.33
C HIS A 234 -7.75 -19.41 -14.46
N VAL A 235 -6.57 -19.91 -14.84
CA VAL A 235 -5.31 -19.62 -14.12
C VAL A 235 -5.01 -18.13 -14.14
N LEU A 236 -5.19 -17.46 -15.28
CA LEU A 236 -4.99 -16.00 -15.38
C LEU A 236 -5.98 -15.24 -14.50
N SER A 237 -7.26 -15.66 -14.44
CA SER A 237 -8.25 -15.04 -13.55
C SER A 237 -7.95 -15.27 -12.07
N VAL A 238 -7.31 -16.39 -11.68
CA VAL A 238 -6.87 -16.61 -10.29
C VAL A 238 -5.65 -15.75 -9.95
N LEU A 239 -4.79 -15.48 -10.94
CA LEU A 239 -3.61 -14.63 -10.78
C LEU A 239 -3.92 -13.13 -10.88
N GLN A 240 -5.14 -12.76 -11.29
CA GLN A 240 -5.59 -11.38 -11.32
C GLN A 240 -6.26 -11.06 -9.98
N PRO A 241 -5.69 -10.19 -9.15
CA PRO A 241 -6.42 -9.65 -8.01
C PRO A 241 -7.67 -8.93 -8.50
N THR A 242 -8.79 -9.15 -7.82
CA THR A 242 -10.11 -8.59 -8.15
C THR A 242 -10.42 -7.30 -7.38
N GLY A 243 -9.50 -6.81 -6.53
CA GLY A 243 -9.67 -5.60 -5.75
C GLY A 243 -9.08 -4.37 -6.44
N MET A 244 -9.82 -3.27 -6.49
CA MET A 244 -9.23 -1.94 -6.66
C MET A 244 -8.56 -1.54 -5.35
N VAL A 245 -7.34 -0.99 -5.41
CA VAL A 245 -6.63 -0.48 -4.23
C VAL A 245 -6.08 0.90 -4.51
N THR A 246 -6.31 1.80 -3.56
CA THR A 246 -5.81 3.18 -3.46
C THR A 246 -4.38 3.23 -2.97
N PHE A 247 -3.49 3.90 -3.72
CA PHE A 247 -2.20 4.35 -3.20
C PHE A 247 -1.85 5.74 -3.73
N GLY A 248 -1.62 6.66 -2.80
CA GLY A 248 -0.99 7.95 -3.07
C GLY A 248 0.52 7.80 -3.14
N GLY A 249 1.09 8.06 -4.31
CA GLY A 249 2.53 8.06 -4.55
C GLY A 249 2.84 8.24 -6.03
N GLY A 250 3.54 9.31 -6.40
CA GLY A 250 3.75 9.77 -7.78
C GLY A 250 4.73 8.95 -8.63
N GLY A 251 4.52 7.64 -8.77
CA GLY A 251 5.27 6.79 -9.69
C GLY A 251 4.59 5.44 -9.93
N TYR A 252 4.83 4.81 -11.08
CA TYR A 252 4.32 3.47 -11.41
C TYR A 252 4.63 2.47 -10.30
N PRO A 253 3.66 2.01 -9.50
CA PRO A 253 3.94 0.91 -8.59
C PRO A 253 4.04 -0.33 -9.48
N GLY A 254 5.23 -0.93 -9.54
CA GLY A 254 5.54 -2.01 -10.50
C GLY A 254 4.55 -3.18 -10.43
N ILE A 255 3.87 -3.35 -9.30
CA ILE A 255 2.86 -4.38 -9.07
C ILE A 255 1.56 -4.14 -9.86
N PHE A 256 1.03 -2.91 -9.93
CA PHE A 256 -0.14 -2.59 -10.75
C PHE A 256 0.14 -2.79 -12.23
N THR A 257 1.35 -2.45 -12.68
CA THR A 257 1.74 -2.70 -14.07
C THR A 257 1.61 -4.19 -14.40
N VAL A 258 2.05 -5.09 -13.51
CA VAL A 258 1.91 -6.53 -13.70
C VAL A 258 0.42 -6.95 -13.74
N TYR A 259 -0.43 -6.40 -12.87
CA TYR A 259 -1.86 -6.73 -12.87
C TYR A 259 -2.58 -6.24 -14.11
N THR A 260 -2.32 -5.02 -14.55
CA THR A 260 -2.90 -4.47 -15.76
C THR A 260 -2.44 -5.27 -16.99
N LEU A 261 -1.16 -5.69 -17.04
CA LEU A 261 -0.66 -6.58 -18.10
C LEU A 261 -1.29 -7.97 -18.05
N LEU A 262 -1.46 -8.56 -16.86
CA LEU A 262 -2.20 -9.82 -16.70
C LEU A 262 -3.63 -9.63 -17.21
N GLY A 263 -4.28 -8.52 -16.84
CA GLY A 263 -5.56 -8.01 -17.33
C GLY A 263 -5.67 -8.12 -18.84
N ALA A 264 -4.74 -7.46 -19.51
CA ALA A 264 -4.62 -7.40 -20.95
C ALA A 264 -4.40 -8.78 -21.61
N VAL A 265 -3.74 -9.72 -20.90
CA VAL A 265 -3.50 -11.10 -21.37
C VAL A 265 -4.75 -11.99 -21.20
N ASN A 266 -5.74 -11.61 -20.40
CA ASN A 266 -6.95 -12.41 -20.12
C ASN A 266 -7.99 -12.41 -21.28
N VAL A 267 -7.51 -12.52 -22.52
CA VAL A 267 -8.34 -12.77 -23.70
C VAL A 267 -8.74 -14.24 -23.85
N PHE A 268 -8.10 -15.14 -23.09
CA PHE A 268 -8.33 -16.58 -23.20
C PHE A 268 -9.75 -16.99 -22.79
N GLY A 269 -10.41 -16.27 -21.88
CA GLY A 269 -11.81 -16.52 -21.53
C GLY A 269 -12.76 -16.34 -22.73
N LEU A 270 -12.58 -15.24 -23.47
CA LEU A 270 -13.33 -14.98 -24.71
C LEU A 270 -13.04 -16.01 -25.80
N VAL A 271 -11.77 -16.36 -25.96
CA VAL A 271 -11.36 -17.41 -26.91
C VAL A 271 -11.96 -18.75 -26.51
N TRP A 272 -12.01 -19.08 -25.21
CA TRP A 272 -12.64 -20.30 -24.72
C TRP A 272 -14.14 -20.31 -25.03
N HIS A 273 -14.89 -19.25 -24.72
CA HIS A 273 -16.31 -19.14 -25.09
C HIS A 273 -16.53 -19.33 -26.60
N ALA A 274 -15.73 -18.65 -27.42
CA ALA A 274 -15.85 -18.73 -28.87
C ALA A 274 -15.54 -20.12 -29.40
N ARG A 275 -14.46 -20.75 -28.93
CA ARG A 275 -14.08 -22.10 -29.34
C ARG A 275 -15.09 -23.14 -28.85
N SER A 276 -15.59 -23.02 -27.63
CA SER A 276 -16.68 -23.86 -27.14
C SER A 276 -17.93 -23.71 -28.01
N ALA A 277 -18.29 -22.50 -28.46
CA ALA A 277 -19.39 -22.27 -29.38
C ALA A 277 -19.15 -22.88 -30.77
N HIS A 278 -17.91 -22.79 -31.28
CA HIS A 278 -17.51 -23.34 -32.58
C HIS A 278 -17.48 -24.87 -32.59
N GLU A 279 -17.04 -25.51 -31.51
CA GLU A 279 -16.83 -26.95 -31.42
C GLU A 279 -18.09 -27.74 -31.02
N LEU A 280 -19.11 -27.07 -30.46
CA LEU A 280 -20.41 -27.71 -30.16
C LEU A 280 -21.04 -28.43 -31.37
N THR A 281 -20.72 -27.99 -32.58
CA THR A 281 -21.19 -28.57 -33.86
C THR A 281 -20.17 -29.51 -34.53
N ALA A 282 -19.02 -29.77 -33.91
CA ALA A 282 -18.03 -30.67 -34.48
C ALA A 282 -18.56 -32.12 -34.53
N PRO A 283 -18.19 -32.90 -35.57
CA PRO A 283 -18.46 -34.34 -35.62
C PRO A 283 -17.90 -35.00 -34.37
N LEU A 284 -18.67 -35.91 -33.75
CA LEU A 284 -18.16 -36.67 -32.62
C LEU A 284 -17.07 -37.61 -33.12
N PRO A 285 -15.86 -37.60 -32.51
CA PRO A 285 -14.88 -38.67 -32.72
C PRO A 285 -15.54 -40.03 -32.49
N GLN A 286 -15.25 -41.01 -33.36
CA GLN A 286 -15.62 -42.40 -33.08
C GLN A 286 -14.96 -42.83 -31.76
N PRO A 287 -15.66 -43.62 -30.93
CA PRO A 287 -15.13 -44.02 -29.64
C PRO A 287 -13.85 -44.84 -29.83
N ASP A 288 -12.71 -44.26 -29.46
CA ASP A 288 -11.47 -45.02 -29.32
C ASP A 288 -11.68 -46.12 -28.28
N THR A 289 -11.32 -47.35 -28.64
CA THR A 289 -11.35 -48.52 -27.75
C THR A 289 -10.49 -48.24 -26.52
N GLY A 290 -11.16 -47.96 -25.40
CA GLY A 290 -10.53 -47.42 -24.20
C GLY A 290 -9.41 -48.31 -23.64
N HIS A 291 -8.25 -47.70 -23.38
CA HIS A 291 -7.22 -48.31 -22.55
C HIS A 291 -7.70 -48.37 -21.10
N VAL A 292 -7.89 -49.59 -20.59
CA VAL A 292 -8.16 -49.84 -19.17
C VAL A 292 -6.99 -49.30 -18.34
N PRO A 293 -7.22 -48.39 -17.38
CA PRO A 293 -6.15 -47.86 -16.55
C PRO A 293 -5.60 -48.97 -15.64
N VAL A 294 -4.42 -49.48 -15.98
CA VAL A 294 -3.66 -50.42 -15.13
C VAL A 294 -3.28 -49.70 -13.83
N ARG A 295 -3.77 -50.22 -12.69
CA ARG A 295 -3.35 -49.77 -11.37
C ARG A 295 -1.90 -50.21 -11.13
N PRO A 296 -0.97 -49.31 -10.77
CA PRO A 296 0.37 -49.71 -10.40
C PRO A 296 0.31 -50.59 -9.12
N PRO A 297 1.17 -51.62 -9.01
CA PRO A 297 1.21 -52.49 -7.84
C PRO A 297 1.56 -51.71 -6.57
N ALA A 298 0.97 -52.14 -5.44
CA ALA A 298 1.29 -51.62 -4.12
C ALA A 298 2.76 -51.91 -3.79
N ARG A 299 3.53 -50.91 -3.36
CA ARG A 299 4.89 -51.10 -2.84
C ARG A 299 5.03 -50.54 -1.43
N TRP A 300 6.09 -51.01 -0.76
CA TRP A 300 6.56 -50.70 0.60
C TRP A 300 5.80 -49.60 1.36
N TRP A 301 4.94 -50.05 2.27
CA TRP A 301 4.18 -49.24 3.23
C TRP A 301 5.01 -48.22 4.02
N PRO A 302 6.26 -48.51 4.47
CA PRO A 302 7.03 -47.56 5.28
C PRO A 302 7.31 -46.25 4.55
N ALA A 303 7.67 -46.31 3.27
CA ALA A 303 8.00 -45.10 2.51
C ALA A 303 6.75 -44.28 2.13
N ALA A 304 5.60 -44.92 1.97
CA ALA A 304 4.33 -44.23 1.81
C ALA A 304 3.91 -43.50 3.11
N ALA A 305 4.16 -44.12 4.27
CA ALA A 305 3.95 -43.47 5.57
C ALA A 305 4.85 -42.25 5.74
N VAL A 306 6.13 -42.32 5.33
CA VAL A 306 7.04 -41.16 5.35
C VAL A 306 6.54 -40.02 4.47
N ALA A 307 6.04 -40.31 3.25
CA ALA A 307 5.50 -39.28 2.36
C ALA A 307 4.28 -38.55 2.96
N ILE A 308 3.48 -39.25 3.79
CA ILE A 308 2.32 -38.67 4.51
C ILE A 308 2.77 -37.92 5.76
N ALA A 309 3.75 -38.44 6.50
CA ALA A 309 4.23 -37.84 7.72
C ALA A 309 4.97 -36.51 7.48
N LEU A 310 5.70 -36.38 6.35
CA LEU A 310 6.52 -35.20 6.06
C LEU A 310 5.73 -33.88 6.14
N PRO A 311 4.57 -33.69 5.46
CA PRO A 311 3.77 -32.48 5.63
C PRO A 311 3.08 -32.35 6.99
N LEU A 312 2.91 -33.46 7.71
CA LEU A 312 2.22 -33.50 9.01
C LEU A 312 3.12 -33.04 10.17
N VAL A 313 4.42 -33.33 10.13
CA VAL A 313 5.38 -32.96 11.18
C VAL A 313 5.39 -31.45 11.46
N PRO A 314 5.61 -30.57 10.46
CA PRO A 314 5.62 -29.13 10.72
C PRO A 314 4.24 -28.60 11.15
N ALA A 315 3.16 -29.17 10.60
CA ALA A 315 1.78 -28.89 11.02
C ALA A 315 1.51 -29.24 12.49
N ALA A 316 1.89 -30.43 12.91
CA ALA A 316 1.71 -30.90 14.28
C ALA A 316 2.50 -30.05 15.27
N VAL A 317 3.72 -29.65 14.92
CA VAL A 317 4.52 -28.76 15.77
C VAL A 317 3.89 -27.38 15.86
N ASN A 318 3.47 -26.76 14.75
CA ASN A 318 2.79 -25.46 14.82
C ASN A 318 1.52 -25.54 15.67
N VAL A 319 0.66 -26.55 15.44
CA VAL A 319 -0.60 -26.72 16.18
C VAL A 319 -0.35 -26.95 17.67
N ALA A 320 0.69 -27.71 18.04
CA ALA A 320 1.07 -27.91 19.44
C ALA A 320 1.50 -26.60 20.14
N HIS A 321 1.98 -25.61 19.40
CA HIS A 321 2.31 -24.27 19.90
C HIS A 321 1.12 -23.29 19.77
N GLY A 322 -0.11 -23.79 19.50
CA GLY A 322 -1.30 -22.95 19.33
C GLY A 322 -1.31 -22.15 18.02
N ARG A 323 -0.50 -22.53 17.03
CA ARG A 323 -0.41 -21.89 15.71
C ARG A 323 -0.97 -22.82 14.64
N TYR A 324 -1.83 -22.33 13.77
CA TYR A 324 -2.47 -23.15 12.73
C TYR A 324 -2.24 -22.62 11.32
N LEU A 325 -1.35 -21.63 11.17
CA LEU A 325 -0.99 -21.01 9.89
C LEU A 325 0.29 -21.62 9.32
N TRP A 326 0.41 -21.55 7.98
CA TRP A 326 1.56 -22.06 7.24
C TRP A 326 2.58 -20.95 6.93
N ILE A 327 2.14 -19.84 6.37
CA ILE A 327 2.96 -18.66 6.03
C ILE A 327 2.67 -17.50 6.98
N GLY A 328 1.39 -17.31 7.35
CA GLY A 328 0.95 -16.16 8.13
C GLY A 328 0.97 -14.84 7.33
N PRO A 329 0.84 -13.69 8.01
CA PRO A 329 0.76 -12.37 7.38
C PRO A 329 2.14 -11.85 6.95
N ARG A 330 2.87 -12.61 6.11
CA ARG A 330 4.27 -12.30 5.74
C ARG A 330 4.60 -12.51 4.28
N GLY A 331 5.44 -11.60 3.79
CA GLY A 331 6.08 -11.67 2.48
C GLY A 331 5.18 -11.19 1.34
N VAL A 332 5.77 -11.13 0.15
CA VAL A 332 5.14 -10.55 -1.06
C VAL A 332 3.86 -11.30 -1.45
N ILE A 333 3.75 -12.59 -1.13
CA ILE A 333 2.54 -13.36 -1.43
C ILE A 333 1.36 -12.91 -0.56
N GLU A 334 1.58 -12.64 0.73
CA GLU A 334 0.50 -12.14 1.56
C GLU A 334 0.10 -10.72 1.14
N GLN A 335 1.07 -9.86 0.86
CA GLN A 335 0.81 -8.53 0.33
C GLN A 335 -0.01 -8.60 -0.97
N PHE A 336 0.39 -9.47 -1.91
CA PHE A 336 -0.35 -9.72 -3.15
C PHE A 336 -1.80 -10.14 -2.87
N VAL A 337 -2.01 -11.08 -1.96
CA VAL A 337 -3.36 -11.64 -1.77
C VAL A 337 -4.25 -10.73 -0.93
N ARG A 338 -3.70 -10.05 0.08
CA ARG A 338 -4.46 -9.21 1.00
C ARG A 338 -4.55 -7.77 0.55
N VAL A 339 -3.39 -7.16 0.26
CA VAL A 339 -3.34 -5.75 -0.13
C VAL A 339 -3.91 -5.62 -1.53
N ASP A 340 -3.38 -6.38 -2.50
CA ASP A 340 -3.82 -6.22 -3.89
C ASP A 340 -5.11 -6.99 -4.21
N GLY A 341 -5.29 -8.17 -3.61
CA GLY A 341 -6.43 -9.05 -3.88
C GLY A 341 -7.77 -8.60 -3.29
N GLY A 342 -7.76 -7.67 -2.33
CA GLY A 342 -8.96 -7.25 -1.59
C GLY A 342 -9.42 -8.26 -0.53
N SER A 343 -10.45 -7.88 0.24
CA SER A 343 -10.93 -8.62 1.41
C SER A 343 -11.35 -10.06 1.13
N GLY A 344 -11.96 -10.32 -0.04
CA GLY A 344 -12.35 -11.66 -0.46
C GLY A 344 -11.18 -12.60 -0.69
N GLN A 345 -10.12 -12.10 -1.35
CA GLN A 345 -8.92 -12.90 -1.62
C GLN A 345 -8.14 -13.16 -0.32
N ALA A 346 -8.10 -12.18 0.57
CA ALA A 346 -7.52 -12.31 1.89
C ALA A 346 -8.20 -13.43 2.71
N LEU A 347 -9.54 -13.55 2.67
CA LEU A 347 -10.25 -14.62 3.39
C LEU A 347 -9.95 -16.01 2.82
N ALA A 348 -9.92 -16.18 1.50
CA ALA A 348 -9.59 -17.47 0.92
C ALA A 348 -8.13 -17.86 1.14
N TRP A 349 -7.23 -16.87 1.13
CA TRP A 349 -5.85 -17.06 1.56
C TRP A 349 -5.78 -17.52 3.00
N PHE A 350 -6.48 -16.85 3.92
CA PHE A 350 -6.57 -17.26 5.31
C PHE A 350 -7.04 -18.72 5.42
N VAL A 351 -8.12 -19.10 4.76
CA VAL A 351 -8.61 -20.49 4.76
C VAL A 351 -7.57 -21.47 4.20
N MET A 352 -6.87 -21.11 3.12
CA MET A 352 -5.81 -21.93 2.54
C MET A 352 -4.61 -22.05 3.49
N ASP A 353 -4.19 -20.94 4.09
CA ASP A 353 -3.08 -20.85 5.03
C ASP A 353 -3.34 -21.69 6.27
N VAL A 354 -4.57 -21.61 6.81
CA VAL A 354 -5.07 -22.49 7.87
C VAL A 354 -5.07 -23.95 7.42
N PHE A 355 -5.65 -24.25 6.25
CA PHE A 355 -5.74 -25.62 5.73
C PHE A 355 -4.35 -26.28 5.57
N VAL A 356 -3.37 -25.53 5.06
CA VAL A 356 -1.99 -26.02 4.94
C VAL A 356 -1.32 -26.12 6.31
N GLY A 357 -1.49 -25.12 7.17
CA GLY A 357 -0.90 -25.07 8.51
C GLY A 357 -1.40 -26.17 9.46
N VAL A 358 -2.65 -26.64 9.30
CA VAL A 358 -3.19 -27.79 10.06
C VAL A 358 -2.90 -29.14 9.39
N GLY A 359 -2.13 -29.18 8.30
CA GLY A 359 -1.67 -30.43 7.68
C GLY A 359 -2.56 -30.98 6.57
N GLY A 360 -3.44 -30.17 5.95
CA GLY A 360 -4.25 -30.54 4.80
C GLY A 360 -3.50 -31.25 3.65
N PRO A 361 -2.24 -30.87 3.30
CA PRO A 361 -1.42 -31.60 2.35
C PRO A 361 -1.16 -33.08 2.70
N ALA A 362 -1.14 -33.45 3.99
CA ALA A 362 -1.03 -34.85 4.41
C ALA A 362 -2.27 -35.67 4.01
N LEU A 363 -3.46 -35.06 4.03
CA LEU A 363 -4.68 -35.72 3.53
C LEU A 363 -4.64 -35.92 2.00
N LEU A 364 -4.08 -34.96 1.26
CA LEU A 364 -3.91 -35.07 -0.19
C LEU A 364 -2.91 -36.17 -0.57
N THR A 365 -1.80 -36.30 0.17
CA THR A 365 -0.82 -37.37 -0.01
C THR A 365 -1.42 -38.74 0.33
N LEU A 366 -2.14 -38.84 1.45
CA LEU A 366 -2.86 -40.06 1.83
C LEU A 366 -3.86 -40.48 0.75
N ALA A 367 -4.66 -39.54 0.24
CA ALA A 367 -5.60 -39.83 -0.85
C ALA A 367 -4.89 -40.31 -2.12
N ALA A 368 -3.71 -39.76 -2.45
CA ALA A 368 -2.91 -40.20 -3.59
C ALA A 368 -2.36 -41.62 -3.40
N VAL A 369 -1.85 -41.92 -2.20
CA VAL A 369 -1.32 -43.23 -1.77
C VAL A 369 -2.41 -44.30 -1.73
N LEU A 370 -3.64 -43.95 -1.33
CA LEU A 370 -4.77 -44.88 -1.27
C LEU A 370 -5.37 -45.12 -2.67
N ARG A 371 -5.58 -44.06 -3.47
CA ARG A 371 -6.22 -44.18 -4.79
C ARG A 371 -5.27 -44.70 -5.86
N ARG A 372 -3.97 -44.42 -5.76
CA ARG A 372 -2.90 -44.90 -6.66
C ARG A 372 -3.16 -44.68 -8.15
N THR A 373 -3.98 -43.68 -8.49
CA THR A 373 -4.23 -43.35 -9.89
C THR A 373 -3.16 -42.38 -10.38
N ARG A 374 -2.74 -42.51 -11.64
CA ARG A 374 -1.78 -41.56 -12.23
C ARG A 374 -2.24 -40.11 -12.13
N ARG A 375 -3.57 -39.88 -12.19
CA ARG A 375 -4.16 -38.54 -12.09
C ARG A 375 -4.03 -37.99 -10.67
N THR A 376 -4.38 -38.77 -9.65
CA THR A 376 -4.26 -38.34 -8.25
C THR A 376 -2.81 -38.10 -7.87
N LEU A 377 -1.89 -38.97 -8.28
CA LEU A 377 -0.47 -38.79 -7.99
C LEU A 377 0.09 -37.51 -8.62
N ARG A 378 -0.17 -37.28 -9.92
CA ARG A 378 0.28 -36.07 -10.60
C ARG A 378 -0.31 -34.80 -10.02
N PHE A 379 -1.61 -34.83 -9.69
CA PHE A 379 -2.30 -33.69 -9.08
C PHE A 379 -1.66 -33.37 -7.73
N THR A 380 -1.55 -34.35 -6.83
CA THR A 380 -0.95 -34.13 -5.50
C THR A 380 0.50 -33.67 -5.60
N THR A 381 1.33 -34.28 -6.44
CA THR A 381 2.72 -33.83 -6.63
C THR A 381 2.78 -32.38 -7.10
N LEU A 382 1.95 -31.99 -8.08
CA LEU A 382 1.94 -30.62 -8.58
C LEU A 382 1.46 -29.63 -7.50
N THR A 383 0.39 -29.96 -6.77
CA THR A 383 -0.13 -29.12 -5.67
C THR A 383 0.93 -28.91 -4.59
N LEU A 384 1.65 -29.97 -4.20
CA LEU A 384 2.71 -29.87 -3.19
C LEU A 384 3.91 -29.04 -3.66
N ILE A 385 4.30 -29.16 -4.93
CA ILE A 385 5.38 -28.32 -5.52
C ILE A 385 4.97 -26.85 -5.54
N ILE A 386 3.74 -26.56 -5.95
CA ILE A 386 3.22 -25.18 -5.98
C ILE A 386 3.21 -24.62 -4.56
N ALA A 387 2.64 -25.34 -3.58
CA ALA A 387 2.65 -24.92 -2.19
C ALA A 387 4.08 -24.68 -1.69
N ALA A 388 4.99 -25.64 -1.87
CA ALA A 388 6.40 -25.46 -1.49
C ALA A 388 7.05 -24.23 -2.12
N THR A 389 6.77 -23.95 -3.39
CA THR A 389 7.32 -22.77 -4.09
C THR A 389 6.77 -21.47 -3.51
N VAL A 390 5.47 -21.43 -3.23
CA VAL A 390 4.81 -20.26 -2.62
C VAL A 390 5.34 -20.00 -1.21
N GLY A 391 5.43 -21.02 -0.36
CA GLY A 391 5.96 -20.86 1.00
C GLY A 391 7.44 -20.48 1.03
N PHE A 392 8.24 -20.98 0.08
CA PHE A 392 9.65 -20.61 -0.06
C PHE A 392 9.81 -19.16 -0.53
N ALA A 393 9.03 -18.74 -1.53
CA ALA A 393 9.01 -17.35 -2.00
C ALA A 393 8.58 -16.39 -0.88
N SER A 394 7.56 -16.74 -0.10
CA SER A 394 7.15 -15.96 1.07
C SER A 394 8.25 -15.88 2.12
N ALA A 395 8.94 -17.00 2.41
CA ALA A 395 10.05 -17.00 3.36
C ALA A 395 11.23 -16.10 2.92
N LEU A 396 11.54 -16.10 1.62
CA LEU A 396 12.62 -15.26 1.06
C LEU A 396 12.26 -13.77 1.00
N THR A 397 10.97 -13.47 0.88
CA THR A 397 10.48 -12.09 0.73
C THR A 397 9.87 -11.53 2.00
N ALA A 398 9.83 -12.32 3.08
CA ALA A 398 9.39 -11.86 4.39
C ALA A 398 10.38 -10.81 4.89
N THR A 399 9.98 -9.55 4.83
CA THR A 399 10.57 -8.50 5.63
C THR A 399 10.14 -8.70 7.09
N PRO A 400 11.00 -8.39 8.08
CA PRO A 400 10.53 -8.29 9.45
C PRO A 400 9.36 -7.29 9.48
N VAL A 401 8.28 -7.67 10.17
CA VAL A 401 7.13 -6.78 10.38
C VAL A 401 7.67 -5.62 11.21
N SER A 402 7.53 -4.39 10.72
CA SER A 402 7.94 -3.19 11.46
C SER A 402 7.19 -3.15 12.81
N GLU A 403 7.89 -2.75 13.87
CA GLU A 403 7.32 -2.52 15.20
C GLU A 403 6.43 -1.24 15.25
N ASP A 404 6.33 -0.46 14.17
CA ASP A 404 5.32 0.60 13.96
C ASP A 404 3.94 0.03 13.62
N PHE A 405 3.58 -1.09 14.24
CA PHE A 405 2.31 -1.75 14.02
C PHE A 405 1.21 -1.08 14.85
N ASP A 406 0.84 0.14 14.48
CA ASP A 406 -0.35 0.80 15.00
C ASP A 406 -1.55 -0.04 14.57
N GLY A 407 -2.24 -0.68 15.53
CA GLY A 407 -3.29 -1.69 15.34
C GLY A 407 -4.51 -1.31 14.46
N LEU A 408 -4.46 -0.17 13.78
CA LEU A 408 -5.36 0.30 12.72
C LEU A 408 -4.99 -0.18 11.32
N TYR A 409 -4.14 -1.19 11.21
CA TYR A 409 -3.96 -1.88 9.94
C TYR A 409 -5.21 -2.70 9.62
N GLU A 410 -5.98 -2.36 8.58
CA GLU A 410 -7.16 -3.12 8.12
C GLU A 410 -6.89 -4.64 7.95
N GLY A 411 -5.62 -5.05 7.82
CA GLY A 411 -5.20 -6.45 7.76
C GLY A 411 -5.22 -7.24 9.07
N THR A 412 -5.27 -6.61 10.25
CA THR A 412 -5.42 -7.34 11.54
C THR A 412 -6.83 -7.89 11.74
N GLN A 413 -7.82 -7.42 10.99
CA GLN A 413 -9.20 -7.86 11.15
C GLN A 413 -9.42 -9.33 10.76
N ILE A 414 -8.55 -9.90 9.92
CA ILE A 414 -8.71 -11.29 9.43
C ILE A 414 -7.92 -12.29 10.29
N TYR A 415 -6.78 -11.87 10.83
CA TYR A 415 -5.95 -12.70 11.70
C TYR A 415 -6.21 -12.34 13.16
N PRO A 416 -6.69 -13.27 14.01
CA PRO A 416 -7.00 -12.94 15.41
C PRO A 416 -5.79 -12.32 16.12
N GLU A 417 -6.00 -11.21 16.84
CA GLU A 417 -4.96 -10.44 17.54
C GLU A 417 -4.07 -11.31 18.46
N SER A 418 -4.63 -12.40 18.99
CA SER A 418 -3.91 -13.41 19.78
C SER A 418 -2.77 -14.11 19.03
N LEU A 419 -2.68 -13.95 17.70
CA LEU A 419 -1.56 -14.41 16.89
C LEU A 419 -0.31 -13.53 17.01
N PHE A 420 -0.47 -12.27 17.40
CA PHE A 420 0.60 -11.26 17.44
C PHE A 420 1.12 -10.99 18.86
N THR A 421 0.96 -11.93 19.79
CA THR A 421 1.41 -11.74 21.17
C THR A 421 2.90 -11.35 21.24
N GLU A 422 3.16 -10.14 21.73
CA GLU A 422 4.48 -9.67 22.12
C GLU A 422 5.07 -10.64 23.13
N LYS A 423 6.16 -11.31 22.75
CA LYS A 423 7.14 -11.73 23.76
C LYS A 423 8.01 -10.53 24.11
N HIS A 424 8.63 -10.57 25.28
CA HIS A 424 9.47 -9.54 25.92
C HIS A 424 10.68 -8.99 25.11
N ALA A 425 10.71 -9.15 23.79
CA ALA A 425 11.78 -8.70 22.90
C ALA A 425 11.27 -8.30 21.48
N GLY A 426 9.99 -7.94 21.30
CA GLY A 426 9.46 -7.43 20.02
C GLY A 426 9.31 -8.45 18.88
N GLU A 427 9.97 -9.61 18.94
CA GLU A 427 9.89 -10.61 17.88
C GLU A 427 8.57 -11.39 17.88
N ILE A 428 7.75 -11.16 16.84
CA ILE A 428 6.56 -11.96 16.54
C ILE A 428 6.99 -13.40 16.19
N PHE A 429 6.91 -14.32 17.15
CA PHE A 429 7.22 -15.73 16.94
C PHE A 429 6.05 -16.48 16.28
N LEU A 430 6.19 -16.81 14.99
CA LEU A 430 5.18 -17.47 14.16
C LEU A 430 5.32 -19.01 14.05
N GLY A 431 6.12 -19.64 14.91
CA GLY A 431 6.33 -21.10 14.89
C GLY A 431 7.44 -21.54 13.94
N ILE A 432 7.31 -22.73 13.32
CA ILE A 432 8.30 -23.25 12.36
C ILE A 432 8.33 -22.36 11.12
N SER A 433 9.54 -21.98 10.70
CA SER A 433 9.76 -21.17 9.49
C SER A 433 9.01 -21.73 8.26
N PRO A 434 8.35 -20.89 7.43
CA PRO A 434 7.71 -21.33 6.20
C PRO A 434 8.65 -22.06 5.23
N ALA A 435 9.97 -21.84 5.34
CA ALA A 435 10.98 -22.57 4.59
C ALA A 435 11.02 -24.07 4.94
N TRP A 436 10.88 -24.41 6.23
CA TRP A 436 10.83 -25.79 6.70
C TRP A 436 9.56 -26.51 6.23
N TYR A 437 8.41 -25.84 6.30
CA TYR A 437 7.18 -26.34 5.69
C TYR A 437 7.36 -26.62 4.19
N SER A 438 7.96 -25.67 3.48
CA SER A 438 8.17 -25.77 2.03
C SER A 438 9.09 -26.93 1.68
N ALA A 439 10.16 -27.14 2.45
CA ALA A 439 11.06 -28.28 2.29
C ALA A 439 10.31 -29.61 2.52
N ALA A 440 9.48 -29.70 3.56
CA ALA A 440 8.69 -30.89 3.86
C ALA A 440 7.68 -31.23 2.76
N LEU A 441 6.99 -30.21 2.22
CA LEU A 441 6.06 -30.34 1.09
C LEU A 441 6.78 -30.81 -0.17
N LEU A 442 7.93 -30.20 -0.50
CA LEU A 442 8.74 -30.56 -1.66
C LEU A 442 9.28 -32.00 -1.55
N ALA A 443 9.77 -32.39 -0.37
CA ALA A 443 10.25 -33.75 -0.11
C ALA A 443 9.13 -34.78 -0.34
N SER A 444 7.93 -34.53 0.19
CA SER A 444 6.76 -35.38 -0.06
C SER A 444 6.40 -35.44 -1.55
N ALA A 445 6.45 -34.29 -2.25
CA ALA A 445 6.16 -34.20 -3.68
C ALA A 445 7.13 -35.03 -4.53
N LEU A 446 8.41 -35.07 -4.17
CA LEU A 446 9.46 -35.84 -4.85
C LEU A 446 9.39 -37.34 -4.52
N LEU A 447 8.95 -37.71 -3.31
CA LEU A 447 8.78 -39.10 -2.92
C LEU A 447 7.62 -39.78 -3.67
N LEU A 448 6.50 -39.10 -3.91
CA LEU A 448 5.34 -39.67 -4.62
C LEU A 448 5.68 -40.27 -6.01
N PRO A 449 6.36 -39.58 -6.95
CA PRO A 449 6.74 -40.14 -8.24
C PRO A 449 7.85 -41.20 -8.13
N PHE A 450 8.67 -41.18 -7.07
CA PHE A 450 9.65 -42.23 -6.78
C PHE A 450 8.96 -43.54 -6.35
N LEU A 451 7.95 -43.45 -5.49
CA LEU A 451 7.19 -44.58 -4.98
C LEU A 451 6.24 -45.20 -6.01
N TYR A 452 5.73 -44.38 -6.94
CA TYR A 452 4.76 -44.80 -7.95
C TYR A 452 5.23 -44.46 -9.38
N PRO A 453 6.31 -45.10 -9.87
CA PRO A 453 6.86 -44.83 -11.19
C PRO A 453 5.86 -45.18 -12.31
N THR A 454 5.77 -44.32 -13.32
CA THR A 454 4.95 -44.59 -14.51
C THR A 454 5.78 -45.27 -15.61
N PRO A 455 5.23 -46.27 -16.31
CA PRO A 455 5.99 -47.14 -17.23
C PRO A 455 6.56 -46.46 -18.48
N LEU A 456 6.18 -45.21 -18.79
CA LEU A 456 6.70 -44.46 -19.96
C LEU A 456 7.90 -43.55 -19.63
N ALA A 457 8.36 -43.50 -18.38
CA ALA A 457 9.27 -42.45 -17.91
C ALA A 457 10.75 -42.88 -17.77
N GLN A 458 11.23 -43.89 -18.50
CA GLN A 458 12.60 -44.40 -18.31
C GLN A 458 13.68 -43.45 -18.89
N ARG A 459 13.37 -42.70 -19.96
CA ARG A 459 14.28 -41.68 -20.55
C ARG A 459 14.17 -40.29 -19.90
N THR A 460 12.97 -39.88 -19.49
CA THR A 460 12.76 -38.64 -18.72
C THR A 460 13.21 -38.74 -17.27
N ARG A 461 13.40 -39.96 -16.75
CA ARG A 461 13.94 -40.25 -15.42
C ARG A 461 15.27 -39.55 -15.15
N ARG A 462 16.22 -39.58 -16.09
CA ARG A 462 17.56 -38.99 -15.88
C ARG A 462 17.52 -37.46 -15.85
N ARG A 463 16.71 -36.83 -16.70
CA ARG A 463 16.56 -35.36 -16.73
C ARG A 463 15.77 -34.83 -15.53
N GLY A 464 14.72 -35.54 -15.13
CA GLY A 464 13.94 -35.21 -13.92
C GLY A 464 14.73 -35.43 -12.63
N LEU A 465 15.57 -36.48 -12.55
CA LEU A 465 16.45 -36.70 -11.39
C LEU A 465 17.53 -35.62 -11.29
N LEU A 466 18.12 -35.21 -12.42
CA LEU A 466 19.13 -34.13 -12.45
C LEU A 466 18.53 -32.78 -12.06
N LEU A 467 17.32 -32.45 -12.52
CA LEU A 467 16.63 -31.21 -12.13
C LEU A 467 16.17 -31.25 -10.67
N ALA A 468 15.67 -32.38 -10.18
CA ALA A 468 15.28 -32.53 -8.79
C ALA A 468 16.52 -32.51 -7.86
N GLN A 469 17.61 -33.17 -8.23
CA GLN A 469 18.86 -33.12 -7.48
C GLN A 469 19.47 -31.73 -7.50
N ALA A 470 19.46 -31.03 -8.64
CA ALA A 470 19.91 -29.64 -8.73
C ALA A 470 19.03 -28.71 -7.88
N ALA A 471 17.70 -28.84 -7.95
CA ALA A 471 16.79 -28.02 -7.13
C ALA A 471 16.91 -28.33 -5.63
N THR A 472 17.14 -29.59 -5.25
CA THR A 472 17.32 -30.00 -3.85
C THR A 472 18.70 -29.60 -3.33
N LEU A 473 19.76 -29.68 -4.14
CA LEU A 473 21.10 -29.17 -3.81
C LEU A 473 21.14 -27.65 -3.74
N VAL A 474 20.41 -26.97 -4.62
CA VAL A 474 20.22 -25.51 -4.57
C VAL A 474 19.48 -25.15 -3.27
N ALA A 475 18.34 -25.79 -2.98
CA ALA A 475 17.62 -25.55 -1.73
C ALA A 475 18.49 -25.86 -0.48
N LEU A 476 19.21 -26.98 -0.44
CA LEU A 476 20.10 -27.36 0.66
C LEU A 476 21.37 -26.50 0.74
N ALA A 477 21.85 -25.91 -0.36
CA ALA A 477 22.96 -24.97 -0.36
C ALA A 477 22.55 -23.58 0.13
N PHE A 478 21.25 -23.24 0.07
CA PHE A 478 20.70 -21.98 0.58
C PHE A 478 20.17 -22.07 2.02
N VAL A 479 19.94 -23.27 2.57
CA VAL A 479 19.56 -23.46 3.99
C VAL A 479 20.62 -22.92 4.98
N PRO A 480 21.95 -23.11 4.79
CA PRO A 480 22.95 -22.54 5.69
C PRO A 480 23.08 -21.02 5.57
N VAL A 481 22.71 -20.43 4.42
CA VAL A 481 22.82 -18.97 4.21
C VAL A 481 21.66 -18.22 4.87
N ALA A 482 20.51 -18.88 5.04
CA ALA A 482 19.39 -18.34 5.81
C ALA A 482 19.60 -18.42 7.33
N ASP A 483 20.47 -19.33 7.81
CA ASP A 483 20.66 -19.65 9.23
C ASP A 483 22.00 -19.17 9.82
N PHE A 484 22.85 -18.48 9.04
CA PHE A 484 23.91 -17.66 9.63
C PHE A 484 23.24 -16.44 10.27
N ALA A 485 22.93 -16.59 11.56
CA ALA A 485 22.46 -15.57 12.47
C ALA A 485 22.92 -14.17 12.07
N ARG A 486 22.01 -13.42 11.45
CA ARG A 486 22.09 -11.96 11.45
C ARG A 486 21.99 -11.61 12.93
N GLY A 487 23.09 -11.18 13.55
CA GLY A 487 22.99 -10.47 14.82
C GLY A 487 22.01 -9.30 14.66
N PRO A 488 21.49 -8.74 15.78
CA PRO A 488 20.52 -7.66 15.72
C PRO A 488 20.96 -6.55 14.75
N VAL A 489 20.01 -6.08 13.95
CA VAL A 489 20.16 -5.00 12.98
C VAL A 489 19.19 -3.92 13.42
N THR A 490 19.69 -2.90 14.10
CA THR A 490 18.91 -1.71 14.44
C THR A 490 18.75 -0.86 13.17
N ALA A 491 17.60 -0.86 12.52
CA ALA A 491 17.36 -0.11 11.28
C ALA A 491 17.45 1.41 11.50
N ALA A 492 17.61 2.19 10.43
CA ALA A 492 17.62 3.66 10.55
C ALA A 492 16.27 4.22 11.06
N GLU A 493 15.20 3.47 10.83
CA GLU A 493 13.84 3.74 11.29
C GLU A 493 13.72 3.57 12.81
N ASP A 494 14.37 2.56 13.40
CA ASP A 494 14.43 2.32 14.85
C ASP A 494 15.16 3.43 15.62
N CYS A 495 15.84 4.31 14.88
CA CYS A 495 16.70 5.37 15.41
C CYS A 495 16.03 6.74 15.43
N THR A 496 14.96 6.92 14.66
CA THR A 496 14.25 8.20 14.59
C THR A 496 13.31 8.34 15.79
N VAL A 497 13.28 9.54 16.37
CA VAL A 497 12.29 9.88 17.40
C VAL A 497 10.93 9.82 16.74
N ARG A 498 10.03 8.98 17.27
CA ARG A 498 8.68 8.84 16.74
C ARG A 498 7.89 10.10 17.08
N GLU A 499 7.52 10.86 16.06
CA GLU A 499 6.53 11.92 16.22
C GLU A 499 5.15 11.28 16.40
N THR A 500 4.68 11.21 17.64
CA THR A 500 3.30 10.86 17.92
C THR A 500 2.46 12.14 17.80
N TRP A 501 1.37 12.09 17.02
CA TRP A 501 0.45 13.22 16.84
C TRP A 501 -0.24 13.70 18.15
N ARG A 502 0.03 13.06 19.29
CA ARG A 502 -0.50 13.42 20.62
C ARG A 502 0.54 13.14 21.70
N GLY A 503 1.45 14.08 21.94
CA GLY A 503 2.31 14.09 23.13
C GLY A 503 3.71 14.61 22.90
N GLU A 504 4.45 14.84 24.00
CA GLU A 504 5.89 15.06 23.93
C GLU A 504 6.54 13.80 23.32
N PRO A 505 7.46 13.96 22.35
CA PRO A 505 8.11 12.83 21.70
C PRO A 505 8.87 11.98 22.72
N GLU A 506 8.37 10.77 23.00
CA GLU A 506 9.12 9.79 23.78
C GLU A 506 10.25 9.24 22.92
N GLY A 507 11.48 9.70 23.17
CA GLY A 507 12.66 9.15 22.51
C GLY A 507 12.81 7.65 22.77
N PRO A 508 13.23 6.85 21.78
CA PRO A 508 13.37 5.41 21.95
C PRO A 508 14.36 5.11 23.09
N GLN A 509 14.03 4.14 23.95
CA GLN A 509 14.92 3.69 25.03
C GLN A 509 16.08 2.85 24.47
N LEU A 510 17.03 3.53 23.84
CA LEU A 510 18.18 2.91 23.20
C LEU A 510 19.30 2.66 24.20
N THR A 511 19.87 1.44 24.16
CA THR A 511 21.14 1.16 24.84
C THR A 511 22.24 2.07 24.29
N ARG A 512 23.33 2.26 25.05
CA ARG A 512 24.47 3.08 24.61
C ARG A 512 25.01 2.64 23.25
N ASP A 513 25.08 1.33 23.01
CA ASP A 513 25.60 0.79 21.75
C ASP A 513 24.62 1.01 20.59
N GLN A 514 23.30 0.92 20.83
CA GLN A 514 22.28 1.23 19.81
C GLN A 514 22.25 2.71 19.45
N ARG A 515 22.40 3.63 20.42
CA ARG A 515 22.50 5.08 20.13
C ARG A 515 23.63 5.40 19.18
N LEU A 516 24.79 4.78 19.37
CA LEU A 516 25.92 4.93 18.47
C LEU A 516 25.62 4.37 17.07
N VAL A 517 25.06 3.17 16.98
CA VAL A 517 24.66 2.58 15.69
C VAL A 517 23.67 3.49 14.97
N CYS A 518 22.72 4.04 15.70
CA CYS A 518 21.72 4.97 15.19
C CYS A 518 22.32 6.27 14.67
N SER A 519 23.19 6.90 15.46
CA SER A 519 23.93 8.09 15.04
C SER A 519 24.73 7.84 13.74
N LEU A 520 25.38 6.68 13.63
CA LEU A 520 26.15 6.32 12.44
C LEU A 520 25.29 6.04 11.20
N ARG A 521 24.10 5.43 11.38
CA ARG A 521 23.16 5.17 10.27
C ARG A 521 22.47 6.44 9.79
N GLN A 522 22.03 7.31 10.70
CA GLN A 522 21.33 8.55 10.38
C GLN A 522 22.25 9.60 9.76
N SER A 523 23.47 9.75 10.30
CA SER A 523 24.43 10.73 9.77
C SER A 523 24.93 10.38 8.37
N ASN A 524 24.78 9.12 7.94
CA ASN A 524 25.25 8.57 6.67
C ASN A 524 26.74 8.87 6.37
N VAL A 525 27.51 9.15 7.43
CA VAL A 525 28.95 9.46 7.34
C VAL A 525 29.70 8.22 6.87
N ILE A 526 29.32 7.03 7.38
CA ILE A 526 29.88 5.76 6.93
C ILE A 526 28.87 5.06 6.02
N LYS A 527 29.24 4.87 4.75
CA LYS A 527 28.42 4.16 3.76
C LYS A 527 28.43 2.64 4.03
N LEU A 528 27.64 2.20 5.00
CA LEU A 528 27.40 0.79 5.29
C LEU A 528 26.06 0.35 4.68
N ALA A 529 25.98 -0.90 4.23
CA ALA A 529 24.70 -1.44 3.77
C ALA A 529 23.70 -1.47 4.94
N ALA A 530 22.43 -1.14 4.71
CA ALA A 530 21.39 -1.14 5.74
C ALA A 530 21.25 -2.49 6.47
N THR A 531 21.63 -3.59 5.82
CA THR A 531 21.62 -4.95 6.35
C THR A 531 22.85 -5.32 7.18
N THR A 532 23.76 -4.39 7.42
CA THR A 532 24.97 -4.63 8.24
C THR A 532 24.55 -4.83 9.70
N SER A 533 25.11 -5.84 10.37
CA SER A 533 24.79 -6.12 11.77
C SER A 533 25.40 -5.08 12.71
N ASP A 534 24.74 -4.82 13.83
CA ASP A 534 25.15 -3.81 14.79
C ASP A 534 26.54 -4.10 15.36
N ALA A 535 26.85 -5.38 15.60
CA ALA A 535 28.17 -5.81 16.04
C ALA A 535 29.30 -5.42 15.06
N MET A 536 29.03 -5.47 13.75
CA MET A 536 29.99 -5.08 12.72
C MET A 536 30.17 -3.56 12.69
N ILE A 537 29.07 -2.81 12.84
CA ILE A 537 29.08 -1.34 12.93
C ILE A 537 29.91 -0.90 14.14
N LEU A 538 29.64 -1.47 15.32
CA LEU A 538 30.38 -1.16 16.55
C LEU A 538 31.87 -1.49 16.45
N THR A 539 32.21 -2.63 15.82
CA THR A 539 33.61 -3.01 15.59
C THR A 539 34.31 -2.02 14.67
N HIS A 540 33.63 -1.60 13.61
CA HIS A 540 34.16 -0.59 12.69
C HIS A 540 34.32 0.78 13.37
N ALA A 541 33.35 1.21 14.18
CA ALA A 541 33.41 2.45 14.95
C ALA A 541 34.58 2.47 15.93
N ARG A 542 34.86 1.36 16.63
CA ARG A 542 36.03 1.22 17.52
C ARG A 542 37.34 1.33 16.76
N TRP A 543 37.43 0.75 15.57
CA TRP A 543 38.60 0.88 14.70
C TRP A 543 38.82 2.34 14.28
N LEU A 544 37.77 3.04 13.87
CA LEU A 544 37.82 4.47 13.53
C LEU A 544 38.22 5.34 14.72
N CYS A 545 37.72 5.05 15.93
CA CYS A 545 38.16 5.75 17.14
C CYS A 545 39.66 5.57 17.41
N GLY A 546 40.21 4.38 17.11
CA GLY A 546 41.65 4.14 17.17
C GLY A 546 42.44 5.08 16.25
N ILE A 547 41.99 5.26 15.00
CA ILE A 547 42.60 6.18 14.03
C ILE A 547 42.45 7.63 14.51
N TYR A 548 41.24 8.03 14.92
CA TYR A 548 40.94 9.38 15.38
C TYR A 548 41.82 9.80 16.57
N THR A 549 42.03 8.87 17.51
CA THR A 549 42.82 9.11 18.72
C THR A 549 44.32 9.15 18.45
N ARG A 550 44.84 8.27 17.58
CA ARG A 550 46.27 8.31 17.19
C ARG A 550 46.61 9.53 16.36
N ASN A 551 45.67 9.98 15.52
CA ASN A 551 45.86 11.11 14.61
C ASN A 551 47.16 11.01 13.79
N ASP A 552 47.48 9.80 13.32
CA ASP A 552 48.63 9.58 12.44
C ASP A 552 48.30 10.15 11.05
N PRO A 553 49.09 11.11 10.52
CA PRO A 553 48.85 11.71 9.20
C PRO A 553 48.71 10.68 8.08
N ARG A 554 49.40 9.54 8.17
CA ARG A 554 49.35 8.48 7.16
C ARG A 554 48.03 7.71 7.21
N GLU A 555 47.54 7.38 8.40
CA GLU A 555 46.26 6.69 8.59
C GLU A 555 45.09 7.60 8.20
N VAL A 556 45.16 8.89 8.55
CA VAL A 556 44.13 9.89 8.19
C VAL A 556 44.10 10.12 6.68
N ALA A 557 45.25 10.26 6.01
CA ALA A 557 45.30 10.37 4.55
C ALA A 557 44.78 9.11 3.86
N HIS A 558 45.07 7.92 4.42
CA HIS A 558 44.54 6.67 3.90
C HIS A 558 43.01 6.58 4.07
N LEU A 559 42.48 6.99 5.21
CA LEU A 559 41.04 7.04 5.46
C LEU A 559 40.33 8.00 4.49
N GLN A 560 40.89 9.19 4.26
CA GLN A 560 40.34 10.16 3.32
C GLN A 560 40.36 9.63 1.87
N THR A 561 41.44 8.97 1.45
CA THR A 561 41.55 8.43 0.09
C THR A 561 40.67 7.21 -0.16
N THR A 562 40.47 6.35 0.84
CA THR A 562 39.70 5.09 0.69
C THR A 562 38.21 5.25 0.97
N GLN A 563 37.83 6.07 1.95
CA GLN A 563 36.46 6.21 2.43
C GLN A 563 35.90 7.63 2.26
N GLY A 564 36.72 8.60 1.82
CA GLY A 564 36.29 10.00 1.69
C GLY A 564 36.10 10.72 3.03
N LEU A 565 36.58 10.13 4.13
CA LEU A 565 36.33 10.62 5.49
C LEU A 565 37.50 11.46 6.00
N THR A 566 37.19 12.69 6.43
CA THR A 566 38.10 13.56 7.17
C THR A 566 37.98 13.35 8.67
N ARG A 567 39.05 13.64 9.41
CA ARG A 567 39.06 13.51 10.88
C ARG A 567 37.93 14.30 11.55
N ASP A 568 37.68 15.53 11.12
CA ASP A 568 36.66 16.41 11.73
C ASP A 568 35.23 15.88 11.52
N ALA A 569 34.99 15.19 10.40
CA ALA A 569 33.70 14.55 10.11
C ALA A 569 33.40 13.37 11.04
N LEU A 570 34.42 12.84 11.74
CA LEU A 570 34.27 11.76 12.71
C LEU A 570 34.08 12.27 14.15
N THR A 571 34.26 13.57 14.41
CA THR A 571 34.25 14.12 15.77
C THR A 571 32.90 13.92 16.47
N TYR A 572 31.79 14.32 15.84
CA TYR A 572 30.45 14.14 16.40
C TYR A 572 29.99 12.66 16.41
N PRO A 573 30.10 11.90 15.30
CA PRO A 573 29.61 10.51 15.27
C PRO A 573 30.35 9.55 16.21
N LEU A 574 31.60 9.83 16.56
CA LEU A 574 32.38 8.98 17.47
C LEU A 574 32.38 9.45 18.93
N ALA A 575 31.78 10.61 19.25
CA ALA A 575 31.86 11.23 20.57
C ALA A 575 31.42 10.31 21.73
N GLU A 576 30.42 9.46 21.50
CA GLU A 576 29.89 8.55 22.53
C GLU A 576 30.83 7.38 22.88
N ILE A 577 31.65 6.92 21.93
CA ILE A 577 32.55 5.76 22.10
C ILE A 577 34.03 6.16 22.20
N CYS A 578 34.38 7.34 21.73
CA CYS A 578 35.73 7.82 21.63
C CYS A 578 35.98 8.98 22.60
N PRO A 579 36.68 8.74 23.73
CA PRO A 579 36.90 9.78 24.74
C PRO A 579 37.56 11.05 24.21
N SER A 580 38.46 10.91 23.24
CA SER A 580 39.16 12.03 22.59
C SER A 580 38.22 12.89 21.74
N ALA A 581 37.26 12.29 21.04
CA ALA A 581 36.25 13.01 20.27
C ALA A 581 35.19 13.64 21.20
N GLY A 582 34.75 12.89 22.22
CA GLY A 582 33.80 13.38 23.23
C GLY A 582 34.32 14.59 24.01
N ALA A 583 35.62 14.67 24.29
CA ALA A 583 36.22 15.86 24.91
C ALA A 583 36.12 17.11 24.03
N VAL A 584 36.27 16.97 22.71
CA VAL A 584 36.13 18.09 21.76
C VAL A 584 34.69 18.56 21.67
N VAL A 585 33.73 17.63 21.51
CA VAL A 585 32.29 17.95 21.47
C VAL A 585 31.84 18.63 22.77
N LYS A 586 32.28 18.13 23.93
CA LYS A 586 31.96 18.73 25.23
C LYS A 586 32.54 20.14 25.39
N ALA A 587 33.75 20.39 24.88
CA ALA A 587 34.35 21.71 24.91
C ALA A 587 33.60 22.70 24.01
N ALA A 588 33.17 22.25 22.82
CA ALA A 588 32.36 23.06 21.91
C ALA A 588 30.97 23.38 22.50
N ALA A 589 30.28 22.39 23.06
CA ALA A 589 28.99 22.61 23.72
C ALA A 589 29.09 23.58 24.91
N ALA A 590 30.15 23.49 25.71
CA ALA A 590 30.37 24.42 26.83
C ALA A 590 30.65 25.86 26.36
N GLU A 591 31.23 26.04 25.17
CA GLU A 591 31.42 27.36 24.57
C GLU A 591 30.09 27.92 24.06
N GLU A 592 29.29 27.11 23.35
CA GLU A 592 27.96 27.48 22.86
C GLU A 592 26.98 27.79 24.00
N ASP A 593 27.00 27.00 25.08
CA ASP A 593 26.22 27.27 26.29
C ASP A 593 26.59 28.63 26.90
N ARG A 594 27.87 29.00 26.88
CA ARG A 594 28.33 30.31 27.37
C ARG A 594 27.84 31.44 26.46
N GLU A 595 27.96 31.28 25.14
CA GLU A 595 27.45 32.26 24.18
C GLU A 595 25.93 32.44 24.30
N THR A 596 25.19 31.35 24.47
CA THR A 596 23.73 31.36 24.68
C THR A 596 23.36 32.08 25.97
N GLN A 597 24.02 31.78 27.08
CA GLN A 597 23.81 32.47 28.36
C GLN A 597 24.14 33.97 28.26
N GLU A 598 25.20 34.34 27.54
CA GLU A 598 25.55 35.74 27.30
C GLU A 598 24.51 36.46 26.45
N TRP A 599 23.95 35.77 25.45
CA TRP A 599 22.88 36.26 24.59
C TRP A 599 21.57 36.45 25.35
N GLU A 600 21.10 35.44 26.10
CA GLU A 600 19.90 35.52 26.95
C GLU A 600 20.03 36.63 28.00
N ALA A 601 21.18 36.72 28.68
CA ALA A 601 21.44 37.79 29.64
C ALA A 601 21.50 39.18 28.97
N SER A 602 21.91 39.25 27.69
CA SER A 602 21.87 40.49 26.90
C SER A 602 20.43 40.89 26.56
N ALA A 603 19.60 39.93 26.14
CA ALA A 603 18.18 40.14 25.86
C ALA A 603 17.39 40.55 27.12
N GLN A 604 17.67 39.91 28.26
CA GLN A 604 17.07 40.30 29.54
C GLN A 604 17.45 41.74 29.92
N ARG A 605 18.74 42.09 29.85
CA ARG A 605 19.22 43.47 30.11
C ARG A 605 18.57 44.48 29.17
N MET A 606 18.31 44.09 27.93
CA MET A 606 17.62 44.93 26.95
C MET A 606 16.20 45.26 27.45
N CYS A 607 15.42 44.26 27.85
CA CYS A 607 14.08 44.49 28.39
C CYS A 607 14.08 45.21 29.74
N ASP A 608 15.04 44.95 30.61
CA ASP A 608 15.19 45.62 31.91
C ASP A 608 15.57 47.10 31.77
N SER A 609 16.33 47.46 30.73
CA SER A 609 16.73 48.84 30.44
C SER A 609 15.54 49.74 30.07
N ARG A 610 14.40 49.15 29.70
CA ARG A 610 13.22 49.90 29.28
C ARG A 610 12.44 50.39 30.49
N PRO A 611 12.01 51.67 30.49
CA PRO A 611 11.24 52.21 31.59
C PRO A 611 9.90 51.47 31.70
N SER A 612 9.54 51.07 32.92
CA SER A 612 8.22 50.54 33.22
C SER A 612 7.16 51.55 32.83
N HIS A 613 6.07 51.08 32.22
CA HIS A 613 4.89 51.91 32.00
C HIS A 613 4.35 52.40 33.36
N ARG A 614 3.87 53.65 33.38
CA ARG A 614 3.28 54.28 34.57
C ARG A 614 1.83 54.63 34.23
N PRO A 615 0.87 53.72 34.48
CA PRO A 615 -0.53 53.93 34.17
C PRO A 615 -1.07 55.24 34.74
N LEU A 616 -1.81 55.99 33.92
CA LEU A 616 -2.50 57.22 34.36
C LEU A 616 -3.71 56.96 35.26
N ILE A 617 -4.22 55.72 35.26
CA ILE A 617 -5.25 55.23 36.17
C ILE A 617 -4.83 53.85 36.68
N GLU A 618 -5.35 53.43 37.83
CA GLU A 618 -5.03 52.11 38.38
C GLU A 618 -5.63 50.99 37.51
N PRO A 619 -4.80 50.10 36.95
CA PRO A 619 -5.25 48.89 36.25
C PRO A 619 -5.76 47.83 37.23
N ALA A 620 -6.73 47.04 36.77
CA ALA A 620 -7.23 45.88 37.50
C ALA A 620 -6.21 44.74 37.55
N LYS A 621 -5.39 44.61 36.50
CA LYS A 621 -4.32 43.62 36.38
C LYS A 621 -3.16 44.22 35.60
N VAL A 622 -1.93 44.02 36.09
CA VAL A 622 -0.69 44.40 35.38
C VAL A 622 0.25 43.23 35.44
N ILE A 623 0.75 42.84 34.27
CA ILE A 623 1.74 41.79 34.17
C ILE A 623 2.84 42.28 33.24
N ARG A 624 4.08 42.29 33.73
CA ARG A 624 5.26 42.48 32.91
C ARG A 624 5.90 41.11 32.73
N MET A 625 6.06 40.69 31.48
CA MET A 625 6.77 39.44 31.19
C MET A 625 8.20 39.58 31.70
N LYS A 626 8.64 38.60 32.49
CA LYS A 626 9.96 38.62 33.11
C LYS A 626 11.03 38.37 32.04
N GLU A 627 10.80 37.37 31.20
CA GLU A 627 11.71 36.98 30.13
C GLU A 627 11.33 37.69 28.82
N PRO A 628 12.31 38.03 27.95
CA PRO A 628 12.04 38.46 26.59
C PRO A 628 11.23 37.38 25.85
N GLN A 629 10.27 37.82 25.05
CA GLN A 629 9.44 36.93 24.25
C GLN A 629 9.95 36.91 22.80
N TRP A 630 9.72 35.81 22.09
CA TRP A 630 10.04 35.64 20.67
C TRP A 630 8.75 35.26 19.94
N THR A 631 8.55 35.77 18.72
CA THR A 631 7.51 35.29 17.78
C THR A 631 8.11 34.68 16.52
N ASP A 632 7.67 33.51 16.07
CA ASP A 632 8.28 32.80 14.93
C ASP A 632 8.02 33.53 13.61
N TYR A 633 6.75 33.86 13.38
CA TYR A 633 6.30 34.45 12.12
C TYR A 633 5.86 35.92 12.28
N GLY A 634 6.13 36.52 13.44
CA GLY A 634 5.89 37.95 13.68
C GLY A 634 4.46 38.30 14.09
N VAL A 635 3.72 37.41 14.75
CA VAL A 635 2.37 37.69 15.29
C VAL A 635 2.23 37.04 16.66
N VAL A 636 1.43 37.66 17.54
CA VAL A 636 0.81 37.00 18.69
C VAL A 636 -0.70 37.09 18.55
N GLU A 637 -1.40 35.98 18.79
CA GLU A 637 -2.82 35.86 18.50
C GLU A 637 -3.59 35.15 19.61
N THR A 638 -4.90 35.32 19.68
CA THR A 638 -5.77 34.57 20.59
C THR A 638 -6.94 34.03 19.79
N TYR A 639 -7.27 32.76 20.01
CA TYR A 639 -8.42 32.11 19.41
C TYR A 639 -9.33 31.54 20.51
N GLU A 640 -10.55 32.06 20.56
CA GLU A 640 -11.64 31.59 21.41
C GLU A 640 -12.69 30.91 20.50
N PRO A 641 -13.13 29.69 20.82
CA PRO A 641 -14.07 28.96 19.96
C PRO A 641 -15.39 29.73 19.79
N THR A 642 -15.76 29.97 18.53
CA THR A 642 -17.06 30.51 18.14
C THR A 642 -18.03 29.39 17.76
N GLY A 643 -19.34 29.66 17.75
CA GLY A 643 -20.35 28.65 17.36
C GLY A 643 -20.31 28.23 15.88
N ASP A 644 -19.53 28.94 15.05
CA ASP A 644 -19.19 28.52 13.69
C ASP A 644 -17.81 27.83 13.73
N ASP A 645 -17.74 26.57 13.28
CA ASP A 645 -16.53 25.74 13.22
C ASP A 645 -15.57 26.17 12.07
N GLY A 646 -15.38 27.47 11.86
CA GLY A 646 -14.51 28.01 10.82
C GLY A 646 -13.03 27.77 11.13
N ASP A 647 -12.22 27.53 10.11
CA ASP A 647 -10.77 27.45 10.24
C ASP A 647 -10.18 28.84 10.55
N PRO A 648 -9.51 29.06 11.70
CA PRO A 648 -8.92 30.34 12.05
C PRO A 648 -7.80 30.78 11.09
N TYR A 649 -7.22 29.87 10.31
CA TYR A 649 -6.18 30.19 9.34
C TYR A 649 -6.72 30.68 7.99
N GLU A 650 -8.03 30.53 7.74
CA GLU A 650 -8.69 30.95 6.49
C GLU A 650 -9.70 32.10 6.67
N ASP A 651 -9.74 32.72 7.85
CA ASP A 651 -10.73 33.76 8.19
C ASP A 651 -10.39 35.18 7.65
N GLY A 652 -9.21 35.34 7.05
CA GLY A 652 -8.72 36.60 6.48
C GLY A 652 -8.21 37.62 7.50
N LEU A 653 -8.04 37.22 8.78
CA LEU A 653 -7.58 38.14 9.82
C LEU A 653 -6.12 38.57 9.63
N LEU A 654 -5.27 37.70 9.06
CA LEU A 654 -3.87 37.99 8.80
C LEU A 654 -3.71 39.13 7.79
N GLU A 655 -4.44 39.08 6.67
CA GLU A 655 -4.45 40.16 5.67
C GLU A 655 -4.96 41.46 6.32
N LYS A 656 -5.98 41.36 7.16
CA LYS A 656 -6.57 42.51 7.85
C LYS A 656 -5.61 43.14 8.87
N VAL A 657 -4.81 42.36 9.60
CA VAL A 657 -3.79 42.90 10.52
C VAL A 657 -2.63 43.53 9.76
N GLN A 658 -2.26 42.98 8.59
CA GLN A 658 -1.26 43.57 7.71
C GLN A 658 -1.73 44.92 7.16
N ASP A 659 -2.99 45.02 6.72
CA ASP A 659 -3.61 46.25 6.22
C ASP A 659 -3.76 47.32 7.31
N ASN A 660 -4.20 46.91 8.51
CA ASN A 660 -4.34 47.80 9.67
C ASN A 660 -2.97 48.20 10.26
N GLY A 661 -1.95 47.38 10.04
CA GLY A 661 -0.55 47.64 10.33
C GLY A 661 -0.05 47.27 11.74
N LEU A 662 -0.91 46.95 12.71
CA LEU A 662 -0.48 46.53 14.07
C LEU A 662 -1.43 45.54 14.75
N VAL A 663 -2.73 45.78 14.74
CA VAL A 663 -3.70 44.90 15.43
C VAL A 663 -5.00 44.84 14.64
N ALA A 664 -5.59 43.65 14.58
CA ALA A 664 -6.91 43.41 14.00
C ALA A 664 -7.65 42.35 14.82
N ALA A 665 -8.98 42.34 14.69
CA ALA A 665 -9.83 41.38 15.37
C ALA A 665 -11.04 40.98 14.50
N LEU A 666 -11.52 39.78 14.79
CA LEU A 666 -12.82 39.18 14.48
C LEU A 666 -13.43 38.67 15.81
N PRO A 667 -14.72 38.31 15.86
CA PRO A 667 -15.29 37.66 17.05
C PRO A 667 -14.51 36.39 17.38
N GLY A 668 -14.01 36.28 18.61
CA GLY A 668 -13.19 35.14 19.05
C GLY A 668 -11.78 35.05 18.48
N HIS A 669 -11.35 35.94 17.57
CA HIS A 669 -9.99 35.91 17.02
C HIS A 669 -9.34 37.30 17.01
N LEU A 670 -8.18 37.46 17.66
CA LEU A 670 -7.43 38.72 17.72
C LEU A 670 -5.96 38.47 17.37
N MET A 671 -5.40 39.27 16.46
CA MET A 671 -4.00 39.20 16.05
C MET A 671 -3.29 40.53 16.29
N ILE A 672 -2.06 40.46 16.82
CA ILE A 672 -1.16 41.59 17.03
C ILE A 672 0.16 41.31 16.30
N ARG A 673 0.49 42.18 15.35
CA ARG A 673 1.71 42.08 14.55
C ARG A 673 2.94 42.57 15.32
N THR A 674 4.02 41.82 15.17
CA THR A 674 5.37 42.07 15.67
C THR A 674 6.40 41.80 14.57
N HIS A 675 7.68 41.88 14.89
CA HIS A 675 8.77 41.43 14.01
C HIS A 675 9.30 40.09 14.51
N SER A 676 9.53 39.13 13.61
CA SER A 676 9.98 37.76 13.94
C SER A 676 11.40 37.72 14.50
N ASP A 677 12.31 38.50 13.89
CA ASP A 677 13.75 38.33 14.14
C ASP A 677 14.29 39.05 15.40
N HIS A 678 13.41 39.65 16.22
CA HIS A 678 13.84 40.51 17.32
C HIS A 678 13.07 40.27 18.61
N ASP A 679 13.80 40.20 19.72
CA ASP A 679 13.26 40.05 21.07
C ASP A 679 12.19 41.09 21.41
N LEU A 680 11.15 40.62 22.10
CA LEU A 680 9.92 41.35 22.40
C LEU A 680 9.73 41.52 23.91
N CYS A 681 9.74 42.76 24.38
CA CYS A 681 9.46 43.09 25.77
C CYS A 681 7.98 43.41 25.95
N VAL A 682 7.23 42.52 26.61
CA VAL A 682 5.76 42.62 26.71
C VAL A 682 5.30 43.10 28.09
N THR A 683 4.33 44.02 28.09
CA THR A 683 3.56 44.43 29.27
C THR A 683 2.06 44.33 28.95
N LEU A 684 1.32 43.70 29.85
CA LEU A 684 -0.11 43.43 29.75
C LEU A 684 -0.84 44.19 30.84
N GLU A 685 -1.90 44.92 30.48
CA GLU A 685 -2.69 45.70 31.43
C GLU A 685 -4.20 45.53 31.17
N THR A 686 -4.95 45.14 32.19
CA THR A 686 -6.42 45.07 32.13
C THR A 686 -7.01 46.18 32.97
N TYR A 687 -8.02 46.90 32.45
CA TYR A 687 -8.69 48.00 33.15
C TYR A 687 -10.20 47.76 33.27
N THR A 688 -10.80 48.26 34.36
CA THR A 688 -12.26 48.23 34.57
C THR A 688 -13.01 49.27 33.73
N ARG A 689 -12.30 50.27 33.20
CA ARG A 689 -12.83 51.37 32.40
C ARG A 689 -11.79 51.83 31.38
N ARG A 690 -12.23 52.58 30.36
CA ARG A 690 -11.34 53.09 29.30
C ARG A 690 -10.19 53.93 29.86
N PRO A 691 -8.92 53.52 29.67
CA PRO A 691 -7.76 54.31 30.07
C PRO A 691 -7.53 55.49 29.11
N PRO A 692 -6.96 56.61 29.59
CA PRO A 692 -6.51 57.71 28.73
C PRO A 692 -5.55 57.22 27.65
N VAL A 693 -5.52 57.89 26.49
CA VAL A 693 -4.67 57.50 25.36
C VAL A 693 -3.27 58.10 25.53
N GLU A 694 -2.24 57.27 25.45
CA GLU A 694 -0.83 57.66 25.62
C GLU A 694 -0.03 57.39 24.35
N THR A 695 0.23 58.43 23.54
CA THR A 695 0.99 58.27 22.28
C THR A 695 2.45 58.68 22.38
N LYS A 696 2.85 59.33 23.47
CA LYS A 696 4.22 59.83 23.66
C LYS A 696 5.16 58.67 24.01
N GLY A 697 6.28 58.56 23.29
CA GLY A 697 7.28 57.51 23.52
C GLY A 697 6.91 56.13 22.95
N TRP A 698 5.96 56.08 22.01
CA TRP A 698 5.56 54.87 21.28
C TRP A 698 5.59 55.15 19.78
N ASP A 699 6.08 54.23 18.97
CA ASP A 699 6.13 54.38 17.51
C ASP A 699 4.75 54.22 16.86
N HIS A 700 3.97 53.22 17.30
CA HIS A 700 2.65 52.91 16.76
C HIS A 700 1.66 52.66 17.91
N VAL A 701 0.50 53.30 17.87
CA VAL A 701 -0.59 53.06 18.83
C VAL A 701 -1.90 52.86 18.08
N ALA A 702 -2.52 51.69 18.28
CA ALA A 702 -3.77 51.31 17.63
C ALA A 702 -4.73 50.63 18.62
N GLU A 703 -6.03 50.74 18.37
CA GLU A 703 -7.09 50.18 19.21
C GLU A 703 -8.19 49.54 18.36
N VAL A 704 -8.57 48.31 18.67
CA VAL A 704 -9.63 47.56 17.99
C VAL A 704 -10.72 47.14 18.97
N GLY A 705 -11.92 46.87 18.45
CA GLY A 705 -12.94 46.16 19.21
C GLY A 705 -12.72 44.66 19.06
N TYR A 706 -12.86 43.95 20.17
CA TYR A 706 -12.74 42.50 20.24
C TYR A 706 -13.92 41.94 21.02
N GLU A 707 -14.60 40.95 20.46
CA GLU A 707 -15.65 40.21 21.15
C GLU A 707 -15.07 38.90 21.65
N SER A 708 -15.02 38.74 22.98
CA SER A 708 -14.51 37.55 23.67
C SER A 708 -15.68 36.62 24.01
N PRO A 709 -15.88 35.50 23.31
CA PRO A 709 -17.00 34.60 23.51
C PRO A 709 -16.91 33.81 24.83
N THR A 710 -15.70 33.37 25.21
CA THR A 710 -15.49 32.55 26.42
C THR A 710 -15.09 33.41 27.61
N GLY A 711 -14.53 34.60 27.36
CA GLY A 711 -13.97 35.43 28.41
C GLY A 711 -12.52 35.08 28.72
N GLU A 712 -11.81 34.41 27.80
CA GLU A 712 -10.41 34.01 27.94
C GLU A 712 -9.58 34.64 26.81
N ILE A 713 -8.93 35.77 27.09
CA ILE A 713 -8.16 36.53 26.09
C ILE A 713 -6.68 36.20 26.29
N VAL A 714 -6.27 35.02 25.81
CA VAL A 714 -4.93 34.46 25.99
C VAL A 714 -4.16 34.57 24.68
N LEU A 715 -3.25 35.54 24.61
CA LEU A 715 -2.40 35.72 23.43
C LEU A 715 -1.28 34.68 23.41
N ARG A 716 -1.06 34.05 22.28
CA ARG A 716 -0.06 33.00 22.09
C ARG A 716 0.58 33.07 20.70
N ASP A 717 1.73 32.41 20.59
CA ASP A 717 2.32 32.02 19.32
C ASP A 717 2.22 30.50 19.23
N ASP A 718 1.30 30.01 18.38
CA ASP A 718 0.99 28.58 18.26
C ASP A 718 2.14 27.76 17.64
N LEU A 719 3.15 28.39 17.05
CA LEU A 719 4.33 27.68 16.52
C LEU A 719 5.40 27.44 17.59
N ILE A 720 5.62 28.41 18.49
CA ILE A 720 6.66 28.31 19.54
C ILE A 720 6.07 27.81 20.88
N GLY A 721 4.74 27.89 21.05
CA GLY A 721 4.08 27.57 22.32
C GLY A 721 4.25 28.66 23.38
N THR A 722 4.61 29.88 22.97
CA THR A 722 4.65 31.04 23.88
C THR A 722 3.22 31.44 24.22
N GLU A 723 2.87 31.49 25.51
CA GLU A 723 1.53 31.86 25.98
C GLU A 723 1.61 33.03 26.97
N PHE A 724 0.79 34.05 26.75
CA PHE A 724 0.68 35.22 27.61
C PHE A 724 -0.48 35.06 28.58
N PRO A 725 -0.35 35.57 29.82
CA PRO A 725 -1.46 35.56 30.77
C PRO A 725 -2.72 36.22 30.21
N ASP A 726 -3.87 35.62 30.51
CA ASP A 726 -5.19 36.10 30.12
C ASP A 726 -5.34 37.62 30.31
N LEU A 727 -5.94 38.32 29.35
CA LEU A 727 -6.21 39.76 29.40
C LEU A 727 -7.64 40.12 29.82
N SER A 728 -8.52 39.12 29.97
CA SER A 728 -9.92 39.32 30.35
C SER A 728 -10.06 39.97 31.72
N LEU A 729 -11.19 40.68 31.91
CA LEU A 729 -11.54 41.24 33.20
C LEU A 729 -12.28 40.20 34.04
N ASN A 730 -11.53 39.36 34.75
CA ASN A 730 -12.02 38.29 35.62
C ASN A 730 -12.86 37.22 34.87
N GLY A 731 -12.38 36.74 33.72
CA GLY A 731 -13.07 35.69 32.95
C GLY A 731 -14.37 36.17 32.29
N ARG A 732 -14.54 37.49 32.12
CA ARG A 732 -15.79 38.06 31.62
C ARG A 732 -15.84 37.96 30.11
N ALA A 733 -16.81 37.23 29.57
CA ALA A 733 -17.18 37.28 28.15
C ALA A 733 -17.82 38.62 27.74
N GLY A 734 -17.69 38.96 26.46
CA GLY A 734 -18.34 40.11 25.82
C GLY A 734 -17.36 41.06 25.12
N HIS A 735 -17.81 42.30 24.86
CA HIS A 735 -17.02 43.27 24.10
C HIS A 735 -15.94 43.98 24.93
N TYR A 736 -14.72 43.88 24.42
CA TYR A 736 -13.53 44.58 24.85
C TYR A 736 -13.03 45.55 23.78
N ARG A 737 -12.23 46.51 24.24
CA ARG A 737 -11.35 47.29 23.39
C ARG A 737 -9.93 46.89 23.75
N ILE A 738 -9.18 46.49 22.72
CA ILE A 738 -7.77 46.11 22.83
C ILE A 738 -6.96 47.25 22.25
N ARG A 739 -6.15 47.90 23.08
CA ARG A 739 -5.23 48.96 22.66
C ARG A 739 -3.80 48.46 22.74
N VAL A 740 -3.10 48.49 21.61
CA VAL A 740 -1.71 48.06 21.50
C VAL A 740 -0.82 49.27 21.27
N HIS A 741 0.22 49.38 22.08
CA HIS A 741 1.31 50.32 21.86
C HIS A 741 2.57 49.53 21.50
N TYR A 742 3.19 49.92 20.40
CA TYR A 742 4.38 49.30 19.85
C TYR A 742 5.48 50.34 19.72
N ASP A 743 6.70 49.98 20.13
CA ASP A 743 7.90 50.80 20.04
C ASP A 743 9.09 49.96 19.59
N TRP A 744 9.85 50.47 18.62
CA TRP A 744 11.09 49.85 18.18
C TRP A 744 12.28 50.67 18.64
N PHE A 745 13.30 49.98 19.16
CA PHE A 745 14.50 50.64 19.66
C PHE A 745 15.78 49.90 19.28
N THR A 746 16.89 50.64 19.21
CA THR A 746 18.22 50.08 18.99
C THR A 746 18.84 49.56 20.29
N TRP A 747 19.59 48.45 20.23
CA TRP A 747 20.30 47.83 21.33
C TRP A 747 21.72 47.45 20.91
N LYS A 748 22.78 48.08 21.42
CA LYS A 748 24.19 47.77 21.06
C LYS A 748 24.54 47.79 19.55
N GLY A 749 23.68 48.31 18.68
CA GLY A 749 23.96 48.52 17.25
C GLY A 749 22.70 48.61 16.40
N PRO A 750 22.83 48.80 15.07
CA PRO A 750 21.68 48.80 14.15
C PRO A 750 21.16 47.40 13.82
N GLN A 751 21.99 46.36 13.95
CA GLN A 751 21.60 44.95 13.72
C GLN A 751 21.09 44.24 14.97
N GLN A 752 21.24 44.87 16.13
CA GLN A 752 20.72 44.38 17.41
C GLN A 752 19.65 45.38 17.83
N ALA A 753 18.39 45.06 17.56
CA ALA A 753 17.25 45.89 17.89
C ALA A 753 16.29 45.09 18.77
N GLY A 754 15.44 45.81 19.50
CA GLY A 754 14.41 45.21 20.33
C GLY A 754 13.08 45.89 20.11
N GLN A 755 12.03 45.16 20.49
CA GLN A 755 10.65 45.59 20.37
C GLN A 755 10.05 45.70 21.76
N ARG A 756 9.15 46.67 21.96
CA ARG A 756 8.36 46.77 23.19
C ARG A 756 6.88 46.82 22.85
N LEU A 757 6.09 45.99 23.52
CA LEU A 757 4.64 45.98 23.46
C LEU A 757 4.01 46.34 24.81
N LEU A 758 2.99 47.18 24.75
CA LEU A 758 2.04 47.39 25.83
C LEU A 758 0.63 47.12 25.32
N ILE A 759 0.02 46.04 25.82
CA ILE A 759 -1.30 45.57 25.41
C ILE A 759 -2.27 45.86 26.54
N MET A 760 -3.26 46.71 26.25
CA MET A 760 -4.29 47.08 27.20
C MET A 760 -5.64 46.50 26.80
N ALA A 761 -6.33 45.87 27.74
CA ALA A 761 -7.71 45.38 27.56
C ALA A 761 -8.67 46.08 28.51
N PHE A 762 -9.82 46.54 28.01
CA PHE A 762 -10.86 47.14 28.85
C PHE A 762 -12.25 46.97 28.23
N PRO A 763 -13.33 46.88 29.05
CA PRO A 763 -14.68 46.78 28.53
C PRO A 763 -15.06 48.01 27.69
N GLY A 764 -15.61 47.78 26.50
CA GLY A 764 -16.04 48.86 25.61
C GLY A 764 -16.73 48.34 24.35
N LYS A 765 -17.74 49.07 23.87
CA LYS A 765 -18.47 48.72 22.65
C LYS A 765 -17.82 49.34 21.41
N GLY A 766 -17.95 48.65 20.27
CA GLY A 766 -17.65 49.16 18.93
C GLY A 766 -16.41 48.51 18.31
N ASP A 767 -16.58 48.08 17.06
CA ASP A 767 -15.60 47.22 16.37
C ASP A 767 -14.65 47.99 15.45
N LYS A 768 -14.87 49.29 15.29
CA LYS A 768 -14.06 50.12 14.39
C LYS A 768 -12.61 50.20 14.88
N PRO A 769 -11.62 49.88 14.04
CA PRO A 769 -10.21 50.10 14.35
C PRO A 769 -9.93 51.60 14.41
N ILE A 770 -9.11 52.01 15.39
CA ILE A 770 -8.68 53.40 15.59
C ILE A 770 -7.16 53.41 15.70
N THR A 771 -6.49 54.10 14.79
CA THR A 771 -5.04 54.35 14.89
C THR A 771 -4.81 55.73 15.51
N TYR A 772 -4.22 55.76 16.71
CA TYR A 772 -3.89 57.00 17.42
C TYR A 772 -2.55 57.59 16.98
N ARG A 773 -1.62 56.73 16.57
CA ARG A 773 -0.30 57.12 16.05
C ARG A 773 0.18 56.07 15.06
N LYS A 774 0.59 56.49 13.87
CA LYS A 774 1.21 55.63 12.85
C LYS A 774 2.73 55.55 13.04
N PRO A 775 3.37 54.45 12.63
CA PRO A 775 4.82 54.33 12.72
C PRO A 775 5.49 55.41 11.87
N PRO A 776 6.67 55.90 12.29
CA PRO A 776 7.47 56.79 11.43
C PRO A 776 7.82 56.05 10.13
N LYS A 777 7.79 56.74 8.98
CA LYS A 777 8.36 56.18 7.74
C LYS A 777 9.85 55.97 7.99
N ARG A 778 10.30 54.71 8.00
CA ARG A 778 11.70 54.33 8.18
C ARG A 778 12.29 53.86 6.87
#